data_AF-A0AA38PCP9-F1
#
_entry.id   AF-A0AA38PCP9-F1
#
_cell.length_a   1.000
_cell.length_b   1.000
_cell.length_c   1.000
_cell.angle_alpha   90.00
_cell.angle_beta   90.00
_cell.angle_gamma   90.00
#
_symmetry.space_group_name_H-M   'P 1'
#
loop_
_entity.id
_entity.type
_entity.pdbx_description
1 polymer ?
#
loop_
_entity_poly.entity_id
_entity_poly.type
_entity_poly.pdbx_seq_one_letter_code
_entity_poly.pdbx_strand_id
1 'polypeptide(L)'
;MTLISSIFATAFRLASFLFLRVIPSPILQSAIPALLSLYLLSASLSTKPARSNDNPIAAIFFSLRTPSRVIRWINISINSVLLLAFVDFCASPYFDDASDVIFSRIGAVSDSSAKLLVRYPHLNETIHLVWRESKADAGWNKGVSLNLSQENDWVDTVTLTGLWPSTNYEYALAGANSSLLAYPGSPLQFRTFPDPHMPGGAHFRFLASSCILPNFPYAPLQRRRIKGFDLLAEYLYPTSPATVIGATENFNDNDTLNSSDKDASPSLPPSFLLFLGDFVYADVPLYFGNTKESYRRLYRRNYQSPSFRKIYEKLPMFHAYDDHEIINNYSGTGNDSKQPYPSASDAFHIYNIKGNPSPPSSTKSLDHVPYYYDFRYGDVAFFVMDTRRYRSSPTDPVEGKTMLGEDQLTRMLDWLGKANNTATFKFIVSSVPFTSLWGHDAQYDSWAGFVDEKQTLLNAMHSVPNVFVITGDRHEFATIEFASPTEYGFTVTEFSTSPLSMFYIPLYHTLKMQSDEKFTRTHTKLTKEVPAADAASPTPEETPVPSPEEEEANTQPDEVPTSSDIDPPVSSEVTAEPEIEVVNEEVPRERVIKYIPEGNYKWSSIEIDTRDPERPTLKLEAVIDGKPGYQYEVAGNPVKLQGSTALGAFVSTNVKDLLKKIGLQPAKWF
;
A
#
# COMPACT_ATOMS: atom_id res chain seq x y z
N MET A 1 -51.82 -5.87 -13.47
CA MET A 1 -51.71 -5.85 -12.00
C MET A 1 -51.08 -7.11 -11.42
N THR A 2 -51.57 -8.33 -11.69
CA THR A 2 -50.94 -9.57 -11.18
C THR A 2 -49.48 -9.76 -11.60
N LEU A 3 -49.17 -9.59 -12.88
CA LEU A 3 -47.79 -9.69 -13.38
C LEU A 3 -46.88 -8.58 -12.83
N ILE A 4 -47.43 -7.39 -12.60
CA ILE A 4 -46.71 -6.22 -12.08
C ILE A 4 -46.19 -6.49 -10.66
N SER A 5 -47.00 -7.12 -9.81
CA SER A 5 -46.57 -7.48 -8.45
C SER A 5 -45.39 -8.47 -8.46
N SER A 6 -45.44 -9.49 -9.32
CA SER A 6 -44.34 -10.45 -9.48
C SER A 6 -43.07 -9.81 -10.05
N ILE A 7 -43.19 -8.83 -10.96
CA ILE A 7 -42.05 -8.05 -11.47
C ILE A 7 -41.36 -7.31 -10.32
N PHE A 8 -42.11 -6.55 -9.50
CA PHE A 8 -41.53 -5.81 -8.38
C PHE A 8 -40.93 -6.73 -7.31
N ALA A 9 -41.58 -7.85 -7.00
CA ALA A 9 -41.05 -8.84 -6.06
C ALA A 9 -39.72 -9.45 -6.56
N THR A 10 -39.65 -9.81 -7.85
CA THR A 10 -38.44 -10.35 -8.46
C THR A 10 -37.33 -9.32 -8.47
N ALA A 11 -37.64 -8.08 -8.85
CA ALA A 11 -36.70 -6.96 -8.83
C ALA A 11 -36.19 -6.67 -7.42
N PHE A 12 -37.07 -6.69 -6.39
CA PHE A 12 -36.67 -6.58 -4.99
C PHE A 12 -35.67 -7.68 -4.61
N ARG A 13 -35.97 -8.95 -4.93
CA ARG A 13 -35.06 -10.06 -4.62
C ARG A 13 -33.70 -9.94 -5.28
N LEU A 14 -33.69 -9.59 -6.57
CA LEU A 14 -32.46 -9.37 -7.31
C LEU A 14 -31.68 -8.20 -6.73
N ALA A 15 -32.32 -7.07 -6.46
CA ALA A 15 -31.69 -5.90 -5.86
C ALA A 15 -31.11 -6.21 -4.47
N SER A 16 -31.84 -6.92 -3.61
CA SER A 16 -31.35 -7.37 -2.30
C SER A 16 -30.17 -8.32 -2.42
N PHE A 17 -30.22 -9.29 -3.34
CA PHE A 17 -29.10 -10.20 -3.58
C PHE A 17 -27.86 -9.44 -4.05
N LEU A 18 -28.00 -8.57 -5.05
CA LEU A 18 -26.90 -7.75 -5.57
C LEU A 18 -26.31 -6.87 -4.47
N PHE A 19 -27.15 -6.22 -3.66
CA PHE A 19 -26.70 -5.37 -2.57
C PHE A 19 -25.92 -6.13 -1.49
N LEU A 20 -26.46 -7.28 -1.08
CA LEU A 20 -25.88 -8.07 0.02
C LEU A 20 -24.66 -8.88 -0.41
N ARG A 21 -24.54 -9.24 -1.69
CA ARG A 21 -23.54 -10.23 -2.15
C ARG A 21 -22.56 -9.71 -3.19
N VAL A 22 -22.89 -8.64 -3.90
CA VAL A 22 -22.13 -8.18 -5.07
C VAL A 22 -21.60 -6.77 -4.86
N ILE A 23 -22.46 -5.79 -4.55
CA ILE A 23 -22.04 -4.40 -4.36
C ILE A 23 -23.04 -3.63 -3.47
N PRO A 24 -22.62 -3.05 -2.34
CA PRO A 24 -23.51 -2.30 -1.44
C PRO A 24 -23.74 -0.86 -1.94
N SER A 25 -24.28 -0.70 -3.16
CA SER A 25 -24.37 0.60 -3.81
C SER A 25 -25.49 1.49 -3.25
N PRO A 26 -25.32 2.83 -3.24
CA PRO A 26 -26.38 3.77 -2.82
C PRO A 26 -27.66 3.68 -3.65
N ILE A 27 -27.53 3.30 -4.93
CA ILE A 27 -28.67 3.07 -5.83
C ILE A 27 -29.51 1.90 -5.32
N LEU A 28 -28.88 0.77 -5.01
CA LEU A 28 -29.59 -0.41 -4.51
C LEU A 28 -30.13 -0.19 -3.10
N GLN A 29 -29.37 0.49 -2.24
CA GLN A 29 -29.80 0.90 -0.91
C GLN A 29 -31.14 1.65 -0.94
N SER A 30 -31.32 2.56 -1.91
CA SER A 30 -32.56 3.33 -2.09
C SER A 30 -33.64 2.54 -2.83
N ALA A 31 -33.26 1.70 -3.80
CA ALA A 31 -34.19 0.94 -4.63
C ALA A 31 -34.90 -0.19 -3.86
N ILE A 32 -34.20 -0.89 -2.97
CA ILE A 32 -34.75 -2.03 -2.22
C ILE A 32 -36.05 -1.70 -1.45
N PRO A 33 -36.09 -0.67 -0.57
CA PRO A 33 -37.32 -0.32 0.14
C PRO A 33 -38.43 0.18 -0.80
N ALA A 34 -38.07 0.87 -1.89
CA ALA A 34 -39.03 1.32 -2.90
C ALA A 34 -39.67 0.13 -3.65
N LEU A 35 -38.86 -0.83 -4.10
CA LEU A 35 -39.31 -2.05 -4.79
C LEU A 35 -40.20 -2.91 -3.89
N LEU A 36 -39.85 -3.04 -2.60
CA LEU A 36 -40.70 -3.73 -1.62
C LEU A 36 -42.06 -3.02 -1.47
N SER A 37 -42.05 -1.70 -1.36
CA SER A 37 -43.27 -0.90 -1.21
C SER A 37 -44.18 -1.03 -2.44
N LEU A 38 -43.61 -0.96 -3.64
CA LEU A 38 -44.33 -1.16 -4.91
C LEU A 38 -44.87 -2.59 -5.04
N TYR A 39 -44.12 -3.59 -4.58
CA TYR A 39 -44.60 -4.97 -4.50
C TYR A 39 -45.83 -5.09 -3.59
N LEU A 40 -45.77 -4.55 -2.36
CA LEU A 40 -46.87 -4.63 -1.40
C LEU A 40 -48.12 -3.88 -1.87
N LEU A 41 -47.94 -2.68 -2.46
CA LEU A 41 -49.03 -1.89 -3.02
C LEU A 41 -49.69 -2.59 -4.22
N SER A 42 -48.89 -3.11 -5.16
CA SER A 42 -49.43 -3.82 -6.32
C SER A 42 -50.09 -5.15 -5.95
N ALA A 43 -49.61 -5.82 -4.89
CA ALA A 43 -50.23 -7.02 -4.35
C ALA A 43 -51.59 -6.73 -3.71
N SER A 44 -51.72 -5.62 -2.96
CA SER A 44 -52.98 -5.24 -2.28
C SER A 44 -54.08 -4.82 -3.27
N LEU A 45 -53.70 -4.18 -4.38
CA LEU A 45 -54.63 -3.76 -5.45
C LEU A 45 -55.07 -4.91 -6.38
N SER A 46 -54.49 -6.10 -6.25
CA SER A 46 -54.68 -7.19 -7.20
C SER A 46 -55.90 -8.06 -6.83
N THR A 47 -57.01 -7.85 -7.54
CA THR A 47 -58.28 -8.57 -7.32
C THR A 47 -58.41 -9.91 -8.06
N LYS A 48 -57.52 -10.22 -9.03
CA LYS A 48 -57.63 -11.44 -9.84
C LYS A 48 -57.16 -12.70 -9.10
N PRO A 49 -57.89 -13.83 -9.16
CA PRO A 49 -57.49 -15.08 -8.52
C PRO A 49 -56.18 -15.63 -9.10
N ALA A 50 -55.45 -16.42 -8.31
CA ALA A 50 -54.22 -17.08 -8.73
C ALA A 50 -54.50 -18.13 -9.82
N ARG A 51 -53.60 -18.26 -10.82
CA ARG A 51 -53.72 -19.34 -11.83
C ARG A 51 -53.34 -20.68 -11.21
N SER A 52 -54.04 -21.75 -11.59
CA SER A 52 -53.85 -23.09 -11.01
C SER A 52 -52.64 -23.87 -11.56
N ASN A 53 -52.08 -23.46 -12.70
CA ASN A 53 -51.12 -24.25 -13.49
C ASN A 53 -49.68 -23.70 -13.50
N ASP A 54 -49.32 -22.80 -12.58
CA ASP A 54 -47.96 -22.25 -12.59
C ASP A 54 -46.95 -23.29 -12.05
N ASN A 55 -45.84 -23.47 -12.77
CA ASN A 55 -44.71 -24.31 -12.35
C ASN A 55 -44.24 -23.86 -10.94
N PRO A 56 -44.20 -24.74 -9.92
CA PRO A 56 -43.82 -24.39 -8.55
C PRO A 56 -42.47 -23.68 -8.44
N ILE A 57 -41.49 -24.09 -9.26
CA ILE A 57 -40.15 -23.51 -9.28
C ILE A 57 -40.22 -22.08 -9.81
N ALA A 58 -40.89 -21.87 -10.95
CA ALA A 58 -41.09 -20.55 -11.52
C ALA A 58 -41.89 -19.63 -10.57
N ALA A 59 -42.88 -20.20 -9.86
CA ALA A 59 -43.67 -19.47 -8.89
C ALA A 59 -42.87 -19.02 -7.66
N ILE A 60 -41.86 -19.78 -7.26
CA ILE A 60 -40.90 -19.35 -6.25
C ILE A 60 -39.98 -18.31 -6.87
N PHE A 61 -39.21 -18.63 -7.91
CA PHE A 61 -38.19 -17.72 -8.47
C PHE A 61 -38.72 -16.32 -8.80
N PHE A 62 -39.84 -16.24 -9.52
CA PHE A 62 -40.44 -14.97 -9.95
C PHE A 62 -41.50 -14.45 -8.98
N SER A 63 -41.65 -15.07 -7.81
CA SER A 63 -42.68 -14.73 -6.82
C SER A 63 -44.08 -14.62 -7.46
N LEU A 64 -44.45 -15.63 -8.28
CA LEU A 64 -45.74 -15.66 -8.98
C LEU A 64 -46.88 -15.95 -7.99
N ARG A 65 -48.06 -15.39 -8.27
CA ARG A 65 -49.26 -15.60 -7.45
C ARG A 65 -49.78 -17.04 -7.64
N THR A 66 -49.83 -17.80 -6.57
CA THR A 66 -50.20 -19.22 -6.58
C THR A 66 -51.31 -19.53 -5.57
N PRO A 67 -52.22 -20.49 -5.86
CA PRO A 67 -53.20 -20.96 -4.88
C PRO A 67 -52.56 -21.78 -3.75
N SER A 68 -51.36 -22.34 -3.97
CA SER A 68 -50.65 -23.14 -2.97
C SER A 68 -50.32 -22.32 -1.72
N ARG A 69 -50.84 -22.74 -0.57
CA ARG A 69 -50.51 -22.12 0.73
C ARG A 69 -49.01 -22.24 1.05
N VAL A 70 -48.41 -23.38 0.73
CA VAL A 70 -46.99 -23.65 1.00
C VAL A 70 -46.10 -22.70 0.21
N ILE A 71 -46.31 -22.58 -1.11
CA ILE A 71 -45.48 -21.70 -1.96
C ILE A 71 -45.65 -20.23 -1.59
N ARG A 72 -46.87 -19.81 -1.20
CA ARG A 72 -47.09 -18.44 -0.68
C ARG A 72 -46.28 -18.16 0.57
N TRP A 73 -46.25 -19.09 1.53
CA TRP A 73 -45.42 -18.96 2.72
C TRP A 73 -43.94 -18.93 2.38
N ILE A 74 -43.46 -19.80 1.49
CA ILE A 74 -42.07 -19.77 1.01
C ILE A 74 -41.72 -18.39 0.44
N ASN A 75 -42.57 -17.83 -0.42
CA ASN A 75 -42.32 -16.52 -1.02
C ASN A 75 -42.29 -15.38 0.02
N ILE A 76 -43.18 -15.42 1.01
CA ILE A 76 -43.18 -14.47 2.14
C ILE A 76 -41.88 -14.63 2.92
N SER A 77 -41.50 -15.84 3.30
CA SER A 77 -40.27 -16.12 4.05
C SER A 77 -39.02 -15.64 3.33
N ILE A 78 -38.87 -15.89 2.02
CA ILE A 78 -37.73 -15.41 1.23
C ILE A 78 -37.67 -13.88 1.27
N ASN A 79 -38.79 -13.20 1.02
CA ASN A 79 -38.81 -11.73 0.99
C ASN A 79 -38.52 -11.13 2.37
N SER A 80 -39.07 -11.74 3.44
CA SER A 80 -38.82 -11.33 4.82
C SER A 80 -37.35 -11.53 5.20
N VAL A 81 -36.74 -12.66 4.86
CA VAL A 81 -35.32 -12.92 5.14
C VAL A 81 -34.42 -11.92 4.42
N LEU A 82 -34.71 -11.62 3.15
CA LEU A 82 -33.93 -10.62 2.39
C LEU A 82 -34.08 -9.20 2.95
N LEU A 83 -35.29 -8.81 3.37
CA LEU A 83 -35.51 -7.53 4.05
C LEU A 83 -34.76 -7.46 5.38
N LEU A 84 -34.84 -8.52 6.19
CA LEU A 84 -34.14 -8.58 7.47
C LEU A 84 -32.62 -8.56 7.29
N ALA A 85 -32.08 -9.28 6.30
CA ALA A 85 -30.66 -9.24 5.96
C ALA A 85 -30.21 -7.85 5.49
N PHE A 86 -31.02 -7.18 4.66
CA PHE A 86 -30.78 -5.79 4.24
C PHE A 86 -30.74 -4.83 5.43
N VAL A 87 -31.74 -4.90 6.30
CA VAL A 87 -31.82 -4.04 7.50
C VAL A 87 -30.68 -4.34 8.47
N ASP A 88 -30.37 -5.61 8.70
CA ASP A 88 -29.28 -6.04 9.58
C ASP A 88 -27.93 -5.53 9.07
N PHE A 89 -27.62 -5.69 7.78
CA PHE A 89 -26.38 -5.19 7.18
C PHE A 89 -26.26 -3.66 7.29
N CYS A 90 -27.34 -2.95 6.98
CA CYS A 90 -27.36 -1.49 7.00
C CYS A 90 -27.32 -0.90 8.41
N ALA A 91 -28.08 -1.45 9.35
CA ALA A 91 -28.29 -0.83 10.66
C ALA A 91 -27.40 -1.41 11.78
N SER A 92 -26.70 -2.52 11.54
CA SER A 92 -25.75 -3.11 12.51
C SER A 92 -24.78 -2.10 13.13
N PRO A 93 -24.15 -1.15 12.38
CA PRO A 93 -23.26 -0.16 12.97
C PRO A 93 -23.91 0.76 13.99
N TYR A 94 -25.23 0.94 13.93
CA TYR A 94 -25.96 1.80 14.86
C TYR A 94 -26.26 1.10 16.19
N PHE A 95 -26.59 -0.19 16.16
CA PHE A 95 -26.99 -0.95 17.35
C PHE A 95 -25.84 -1.68 18.04
N ASP A 96 -24.70 -1.86 17.36
CA ASP A 96 -23.50 -2.50 17.89
C ASP A 96 -22.35 -1.49 17.86
N ASP A 97 -22.34 -0.52 18.79
CA ASP A 97 -21.40 0.61 18.81
C ASP A 97 -20.00 0.27 19.35
N ALA A 98 -19.83 -0.97 19.84
CA ALA A 98 -18.60 -1.51 20.40
C ALA A 98 -17.98 -0.65 21.52
N SER A 99 -18.80 0.06 22.29
CA SER A 99 -18.35 0.97 23.37
C SER A 99 -17.46 0.30 24.42
N ASP A 100 -17.64 -1.00 24.65
CA ASP A 100 -16.92 -1.83 25.63
C ASP A 100 -15.61 -2.45 25.11
N VAL A 101 -15.22 -2.23 23.85
CA VAL A 101 -14.04 -2.90 23.28
C VAL A 101 -12.74 -2.54 24.01
N ILE A 102 -12.04 -3.55 24.50
CA ILE A 102 -10.67 -3.42 25.03
C ILE A 102 -9.72 -3.97 23.96
N PHE A 103 -8.70 -3.19 23.60
CA PHE A 103 -7.64 -3.66 22.72
C PHE A 103 -6.31 -2.96 22.99
N SER A 104 -5.24 -3.59 22.54
CA SER A 104 -3.94 -2.97 22.35
C SER A 104 -3.32 -3.43 21.05
N ARG A 105 -2.61 -2.54 20.38
CA ARG A 105 -1.86 -2.87 19.17
C ARG A 105 -0.51 -2.17 19.13
N ILE A 106 0.37 -2.73 18.32
CA ILE A 106 1.65 -2.12 17.98
C ILE A 106 1.42 -1.17 16.79
N GLY A 107 1.82 0.08 16.96
CA GLY A 107 1.86 1.09 15.90
C GLY A 107 3.23 1.12 15.25
N ALA A 108 3.75 2.32 15.07
CA ALA A 108 5.05 2.59 14.51
C ALA A 108 6.16 1.94 15.33
N VAL A 109 7.06 1.27 14.63
CA VAL A 109 8.29 0.72 15.20
C VAL A 109 9.46 1.33 14.43
N SER A 110 10.54 1.65 15.15
CA SER A 110 11.82 2.02 14.57
C SER A 110 12.93 1.10 15.09
N ASP A 111 14.16 1.43 14.78
CA ASP A 111 15.36 0.83 15.36
C ASP A 111 15.44 0.97 16.88
N SER A 112 14.88 2.03 17.45
CA SER A 112 15.09 2.41 18.85
C SER A 112 13.81 2.78 19.61
N SER A 113 12.66 2.69 18.96
CA SER A 113 11.37 3.05 19.55
C SER A 113 10.21 2.18 19.06
N ALA A 114 9.13 2.15 19.84
CA ALA A 114 7.87 1.55 19.45
C ALA A 114 6.69 2.31 20.04
N LYS A 115 5.65 2.59 19.24
CA LYS A 115 4.39 3.16 19.69
C LYS A 115 3.38 2.06 19.99
N LEU A 116 2.77 2.12 21.16
CA LEU A 116 1.81 1.13 21.62
C LEU A 116 0.48 1.85 21.90
N LEU A 117 -0.53 1.52 21.11
CA LEU A 117 -1.89 2.06 21.24
C LEU A 117 -2.69 1.15 22.16
N VAL A 118 -3.44 1.74 23.08
CA VAL A 118 -4.28 1.01 24.04
C VAL A 118 -5.64 1.69 24.13
N ARG A 119 -6.71 0.90 24.09
CA ARG A 119 -8.04 1.31 24.52
C ARG A 119 -8.50 0.44 25.68
N TYR A 120 -8.85 1.07 26.79
CA TYR A 120 -9.35 0.37 27.97
C TYR A 120 -10.43 1.23 28.67
N PRO A 121 -11.71 1.07 28.31
CA PRO A 121 -12.78 1.89 28.87
C PRO A 121 -13.16 1.48 30.30
N HIS A 122 -13.68 2.45 31.06
CA HIS A 122 -14.36 2.24 32.35
C HIS A 122 -13.55 1.59 33.48
N LEU A 123 -12.22 1.61 33.42
CA LEU A 123 -11.38 1.16 34.52
C LEU A 123 -11.13 2.31 35.51
N ASN A 124 -11.52 2.12 36.78
CA ASN A 124 -11.34 3.10 37.86
C ASN A 124 -9.95 2.99 38.52
N GLU A 125 -8.91 2.74 37.73
CA GLU A 125 -7.52 2.74 38.21
C GLU A 125 -6.57 3.20 37.11
N THR A 126 -5.37 3.64 37.51
CA THR A 126 -4.29 3.96 36.57
C THR A 126 -3.74 2.69 35.95
N ILE A 127 -3.70 2.65 34.62
CA ILE A 127 -3.05 1.58 33.88
C ILE A 127 -1.64 2.01 33.50
N HIS A 128 -0.68 1.14 33.71
CA HIS A 128 0.70 1.30 33.28
C HIS A 128 1.04 0.27 32.22
N LEU A 129 1.78 0.69 31.20
CA LEU A 129 2.41 -0.25 30.30
C LEU A 129 3.68 -0.81 30.96
N VAL A 130 3.91 -2.11 30.87
CA VAL A 130 5.16 -2.76 31.27
C VAL A 130 5.74 -3.49 30.08
N TRP A 131 7.07 -3.51 29.97
CA TRP A 131 7.73 -4.11 28.82
C TRP A 131 9.08 -4.72 29.21
N ARG A 132 9.55 -5.68 28.42
CA ARG A 132 10.87 -6.29 28.59
C ARG A 132 11.36 -6.88 27.28
N GLU A 133 12.65 -7.14 27.21
CA GLU A 133 13.19 -7.96 26.12
C GLU A 133 12.62 -9.38 26.23
N SER A 134 12.30 -10.02 25.11
CA SER A 134 11.74 -11.38 25.06
C SER A 134 12.81 -12.45 25.36
N LYS A 135 13.38 -12.40 26.56
CA LYS A 135 14.36 -13.35 27.13
C LYS A 135 13.81 -13.95 28.41
N ALA A 136 14.17 -15.21 28.69
CA ALA A 136 13.64 -15.96 29.84
C ALA A 136 13.86 -15.25 31.20
N ASP A 137 15.01 -14.58 31.37
CA ASP A 137 15.42 -13.95 32.62
C ASP A 137 15.22 -12.42 32.66
N ALA A 138 14.57 -11.84 31.65
CA ALA A 138 14.33 -10.40 31.62
C ALA A 138 13.24 -9.99 32.62
N GLY A 139 13.59 -9.08 33.54
CA GLY A 139 12.63 -8.42 34.43
C GLY A 139 11.75 -7.44 33.68
N TRP A 140 10.55 -7.18 34.21
CA TRP A 140 9.65 -6.16 33.67
C TRP A 140 10.19 -4.75 33.95
N ASN A 141 10.38 -3.96 32.89
CA ASN A 141 10.57 -2.52 33.02
C ASN A 141 9.21 -1.85 33.22
N LYS A 142 9.16 -0.92 34.17
CA LYS A 142 7.99 -0.06 34.36
C LYS A 142 7.96 0.97 33.23
N GLY A 143 6.93 0.92 32.40
CA GLY A 143 6.70 1.89 31.34
C GLY A 143 5.83 3.06 31.79
N VAL A 144 5.26 3.74 30.79
CA VAL A 144 4.50 4.98 30.96
C VAL A 144 3.06 4.69 31.42
N SER A 145 2.52 5.54 32.28
CA SER A 145 1.10 5.54 32.65
C SER A 145 0.24 5.98 31.48
N LEU A 146 -0.84 5.27 31.19
CA LEU A 146 -1.79 5.63 30.14
C LEU A 146 -2.76 6.71 30.63
N ASN A 147 -3.00 7.72 29.80
CA ASN A 147 -3.98 8.78 30.03
C ASN A 147 -5.30 8.47 29.31
N LEU A 148 -6.01 7.44 29.79
CA LEU A 148 -7.27 6.99 29.21
C LEU A 148 -8.43 7.87 29.72
N SER A 149 -9.03 8.66 28.83
CA SER A 149 -10.13 9.57 29.17
C SER A 149 -11.30 9.44 28.20
N GLN A 150 -12.51 9.76 28.66
CA GLN A 150 -13.72 9.78 27.81
C GLN A 150 -13.58 10.73 26.60
N GLU A 151 -12.88 11.84 26.77
CA GLU A 151 -12.64 12.82 25.69
C GLU A 151 -11.94 12.16 24.49
N ASN A 152 -10.98 11.27 24.75
CA ASN A 152 -10.23 10.52 23.74
C ASN A 152 -10.80 9.10 23.52
N ASP A 153 -12.05 8.86 23.89
CA ASP A 153 -12.71 7.53 23.77
C ASP A 153 -11.92 6.40 24.47
N TRP A 154 -11.30 6.73 25.60
CA TRP A 154 -10.44 5.86 26.41
C TRP A 154 -9.30 5.24 25.63
N VAL A 155 -8.81 5.93 24.60
CA VAL A 155 -7.65 5.55 23.79
C VAL A 155 -6.45 6.43 24.17
N ASP A 156 -5.30 5.80 24.35
CA ASP A 156 -4.03 6.50 24.48
C ASP A 156 -2.91 5.76 23.74
N THR A 157 -1.86 6.48 23.36
CA THR A 157 -0.66 5.91 22.73
C THR A 157 0.58 6.29 23.50
N VAL A 158 1.35 5.30 23.90
CA VAL A 158 2.65 5.49 24.55
C VAL A 158 3.78 5.18 23.60
N THR A 159 4.87 5.94 23.69
CA THR A 159 6.09 5.68 22.92
C THR A 159 7.15 5.11 23.86
N LEU A 160 7.57 3.87 23.62
CA LEU A 160 8.78 3.30 24.19
C LEU A 160 9.99 3.80 23.41
N THR A 161 11.05 4.20 24.11
CA THR A 161 12.29 4.74 23.52
C THR A 161 13.50 4.09 24.17
N GLY A 162 14.67 4.23 23.54
CA GLY A 162 15.91 3.63 24.03
C GLY A 162 15.92 2.10 23.90
N LEU A 163 15.17 1.57 22.94
CA LEU A 163 15.18 0.15 22.61
C LEU A 163 16.42 -0.16 21.75
N TRP A 164 16.86 -1.42 21.80
CA TRP A 164 17.95 -1.90 20.95
C TRP A 164 17.41 -2.25 19.55
N PRO A 165 18.14 -1.95 18.46
CA PRO A 165 17.75 -2.37 17.11
C PRO A 165 17.65 -3.89 16.96
N SER A 166 16.84 -4.33 16.00
CA SER A 166 16.66 -5.75 15.64
C SER A 166 16.31 -6.70 16.80
N THR A 167 15.72 -6.19 17.88
CA THR A 167 15.55 -6.90 19.15
C THR A 167 14.07 -7.22 19.41
N ASN A 168 13.81 -8.43 19.91
CA ASN A 168 12.46 -8.87 20.27
C ASN A 168 12.09 -8.39 21.68
N TYR A 169 10.93 -7.77 21.79
CA TYR A 169 10.35 -7.28 23.03
C TYR A 169 8.95 -7.84 23.23
N GLU A 170 8.54 -7.87 24.49
CA GLU A 170 7.16 -8.10 24.85
C GLU A 170 6.66 -7.04 25.83
N TYR A 171 5.36 -6.78 25.78
CA TYR A 171 4.69 -5.82 26.65
C TYR A 171 3.38 -6.37 27.18
N ALA A 172 2.97 -5.84 28.33
CA ALA A 172 1.70 -6.13 28.96
C ALA A 172 1.14 -4.86 29.63
N LEU A 173 -0.10 -4.94 30.10
CA LEU A 173 -0.76 -3.88 30.83
C LEU A 173 -0.86 -4.28 32.31
N ALA A 174 -0.55 -3.35 33.21
CA ALA A 174 -0.61 -3.56 34.65
C ALA A 174 -1.50 -2.50 35.31
N GLY A 175 -2.26 -2.91 36.32
CA GLY A 175 -3.06 -2.01 37.16
C GLY A 175 -2.23 -1.27 38.21
N ALA A 176 -2.88 -0.53 39.10
CA ALA A 176 -2.22 0.31 40.09
C ALA A 176 -1.31 -0.49 41.06
N ASN A 177 -1.70 -1.73 41.35
CA ASN A 177 -0.95 -2.65 42.22
C ASN A 177 0.18 -3.41 41.51
N SER A 178 0.52 -3.03 40.27
CA SER A 178 1.51 -3.72 39.42
C SER A 178 1.14 -5.17 39.04
N SER A 179 -0.10 -5.59 39.27
CA SER A 179 -0.64 -6.85 38.77
C SER A 179 -1.01 -6.72 37.29
N LEU A 180 -0.68 -7.73 36.49
CA LEU A 180 -1.08 -7.78 35.09
C LEU A 180 -2.60 -7.81 34.95
N LEU A 181 -3.12 -7.06 33.98
CA LEU A 181 -4.54 -7.02 33.65
C LEU A 181 -4.97 -8.26 32.85
N ALA A 182 -6.27 -8.53 32.85
CA ALA A 182 -6.85 -9.70 32.19
C ALA A 182 -6.67 -9.70 30.67
N TYR A 183 -6.72 -8.52 30.03
CA TYR A 183 -6.35 -8.34 28.63
C TYR A 183 -4.94 -7.71 28.56
N PRO A 184 -4.05 -8.17 27.66
CA PRO A 184 -4.24 -9.10 26.53
C PRO A 184 -4.25 -10.62 26.87
N GLY A 185 -4.26 -11.01 28.14
CA GLY A 185 -4.30 -12.42 28.57
C GLY A 185 -2.93 -13.11 28.52
N SER A 186 -2.08 -12.71 27.59
CA SER A 186 -0.64 -12.99 27.55
C SER A 186 0.11 -11.76 27.01
N PRO A 187 1.39 -11.55 27.38
CA PRO A 187 2.19 -10.47 26.80
C PRO A 187 2.17 -10.48 25.26
N LEU A 188 2.05 -9.29 24.67
CA LEU A 188 2.11 -9.09 23.22
C LEU A 188 3.55 -8.82 22.81
N GLN A 189 3.94 -9.29 21.62
CA GLN A 189 5.33 -9.24 21.16
C GLN A 189 5.52 -8.28 19.98
N PHE A 190 6.68 -7.64 19.90
CA PHE A 190 7.10 -6.86 18.76
C PHE A 190 8.62 -6.94 18.59
N ARG A 191 9.11 -6.56 17.41
CA ARG A 191 10.54 -6.52 17.10
C ARG A 191 10.91 -5.15 16.55
N THR A 192 11.90 -4.50 17.16
CA THR A 192 12.47 -3.25 16.63
C THR A 192 13.15 -3.47 15.29
N PHE A 193 13.15 -2.44 14.45
CA PHE A 193 13.72 -2.54 13.10
C PHE A 193 15.26 -2.54 13.15
N PRO A 194 15.93 -2.92 12.05
CA PRO A 194 17.38 -2.74 11.93
C PRO A 194 17.75 -1.26 11.95
N ASP A 195 18.94 -0.96 12.48
CA ASP A 195 19.51 0.39 12.45
C ASP A 195 19.79 0.79 10.99
N PRO A 196 19.21 1.90 10.50
CA PRO A 196 19.40 2.36 9.12
C PRO A 196 20.83 2.81 8.79
N HIS A 197 21.70 2.99 9.78
CA HIS A 197 23.09 3.44 9.59
C HIS A 197 24.10 2.29 9.64
N MET A 198 23.68 1.09 10.05
CA MET A 198 24.58 -0.05 10.15
C MET A 198 24.79 -0.70 8.77
N PRO A 199 26.05 -1.06 8.43
CA PRO A 199 26.32 -1.77 7.19
C PRO A 199 25.77 -3.21 7.25
N GLY A 200 25.37 -3.76 6.10
CA GLY A 200 24.96 -5.17 5.98
C GLY A 200 23.62 -5.41 5.28
N GLY A 201 22.90 -4.35 4.92
CA GLY A 201 21.59 -4.45 4.25
C GLY A 201 20.50 -5.04 5.15
N ALA A 202 19.31 -5.21 4.59
CA ALA A 202 18.12 -5.73 5.25
C ALA A 202 17.52 -6.87 4.41
N HIS A 203 16.99 -7.89 5.09
CA HIS A 203 16.16 -8.93 4.48
C HIS A 203 14.86 -9.05 5.26
N PHE A 204 13.77 -8.56 4.69
CA PHE A 204 12.48 -8.52 5.35
C PHE A 204 11.33 -8.55 4.37
N ARG A 205 10.13 -8.81 4.89
CA ARG A 205 8.88 -8.77 4.15
C ARG A 205 7.92 -7.79 4.80
N PHE A 206 7.12 -7.08 4.03
CA PHE A 206 6.00 -6.27 4.53
C PHE A 206 4.75 -6.48 3.67
N LEU A 207 3.60 -6.07 4.19
CA LEU A 207 2.32 -6.21 3.51
C LEU A 207 1.72 -4.86 3.16
N ALA A 208 0.93 -4.81 2.09
CA ALA A 208 0.14 -3.63 1.71
C ALA A 208 -1.26 -4.00 1.22
N SER A 209 -2.28 -3.28 1.69
CA SER A 209 -3.66 -3.34 1.18
C SER A 209 -4.48 -2.15 1.71
N SER A 210 -5.74 -2.02 1.29
CA SER A 210 -6.71 -1.00 1.74
C SER A 210 -8.13 -1.56 1.67
N CYS A 211 -9.13 -0.76 2.07
CA CYS A 211 -10.55 -1.06 1.85
C CYS A 211 -11.06 -2.31 2.59
N ILE A 212 -11.72 -2.08 3.73
CA ILE A 212 -12.42 -3.13 4.48
C ILE A 212 -13.86 -2.74 4.83
N LEU A 213 -14.81 -3.61 4.52
CA LEU A 213 -16.18 -3.51 5.01
C LEU A 213 -16.54 -4.74 5.84
N PRO A 214 -16.80 -4.57 7.15
CA PRO A 214 -17.25 -5.65 8.00
C PRO A 214 -18.51 -6.32 7.45
N ASN A 215 -18.55 -7.65 7.55
CA ASN A 215 -19.64 -8.50 7.09
C ASN A 215 -19.97 -8.33 5.60
N PHE A 216 -18.98 -8.08 4.74
CA PHE A 216 -19.17 -8.09 3.29
C PHE A 216 -18.33 -9.19 2.59
N PRO A 217 -18.91 -9.95 1.64
CA PRO A 217 -20.33 -10.12 1.36
C PRO A 217 -21.14 -10.55 2.59
N TYR A 218 -22.39 -10.09 2.70
CA TYR A 218 -23.25 -10.31 3.86
C TYR A 218 -23.39 -11.79 4.20
N ALA A 219 -23.16 -12.11 5.48
CA ALA A 219 -23.52 -13.37 6.09
C ALA A 219 -24.30 -13.11 7.40
N PRO A 220 -25.42 -13.82 7.63
CA PRO A 220 -26.15 -13.72 8.88
C PRO A 220 -25.26 -14.05 10.08
N LEU A 221 -25.44 -13.32 11.19
CA LEU A 221 -24.71 -13.53 12.45
C LEU A 221 -23.18 -13.33 12.36
N GLN A 222 -22.67 -12.73 11.28
CA GLN A 222 -21.25 -12.43 11.10
C GLN A 222 -20.96 -10.92 11.10
N ARG A 223 -21.80 -10.11 11.79
CA ARG A 223 -21.79 -8.64 11.77
C ARG A 223 -20.45 -7.95 12.10
N ARG A 224 -19.54 -8.64 12.80
CA ARG A 224 -18.20 -8.15 13.17
C ARG A 224 -17.07 -8.81 12.38
N ARG A 225 -17.37 -9.75 11.49
CA ARG A 225 -16.35 -10.51 10.75
C ARG A 225 -15.78 -9.65 9.63
N ILE A 226 -14.47 -9.70 9.44
CA ILE A 226 -13.78 -9.10 8.28
C ILE A 226 -13.01 -10.23 7.61
N LYS A 227 -13.61 -10.86 6.60
CA LYS A 227 -13.10 -12.13 6.05
C LYS A 227 -11.69 -11.99 5.45
N GLY A 228 -11.34 -10.83 4.90
CA GLY A 228 -9.98 -10.54 4.45
C GLY A 228 -8.92 -10.77 5.53
N PHE A 229 -9.18 -10.32 6.77
CA PHE A 229 -8.26 -10.56 7.87
C PHE A 229 -8.23 -12.01 8.36
N ASP A 230 -9.31 -12.78 8.18
CA ASP A 230 -9.27 -14.22 8.46
C ASP A 230 -8.34 -14.94 7.48
N LEU A 231 -8.46 -14.64 6.18
CA LEU A 231 -7.61 -15.21 5.13
C LEU A 231 -6.16 -14.75 5.27
N LEU A 232 -5.95 -13.48 5.62
CA LEU A 232 -4.61 -12.96 5.88
C LEU A 232 -3.99 -13.67 7.09
N ALA A 233 -4.74 -13.87 8.18
CA ALA A 233 -4.22 -14.57 9.35
C ALA A 233 -3.87 -16.03 9.03
N GLU A 234 -4.64 -16.70 8.17
CA GLU A 234 -4.34 -18.06 7.69
C GLU A 234 -3.06 -18.08 6.82
N TYR A 235 -2.90 -17.10 5.94
CA TYR A 235 -1.69 -16.94 5.11
C TYR A 235 -0.43 -16.67 5.97
N LEU A 236 -0.55 -15.90 7.04
CA LEU A 236 0.58 -15.53 7.91
C LEU A 236 0.91 -16.56 8.98
N TYR A 237 -0.10 -17.23 9.53
CA TYR A 237 0.02 -18.11 10.70
C TYR A 237 -0.72 -19.43 10.46
N PRO A 238 -0.29 -20.24 9.48
CA PRO A 238 -0.93 -21.52 9.19
C PRO A 238 -0.88 -22.43 10.42
N THR A 239 -2.01 -23.02 10.81
CA THR A 239 -2.19 -23.77 12.06
C THR A 239 -1.52 -25.15 12.09
N SER A 240 -0.87 -25.60 11.02
CA SER A 240 0.10 -26.72 11.01
C SER A 240 0.89 -26.75 9.69
N PRO A 241 2.14 -27.26 9.69
CA PRO A 241 2.86 -27.55 8.46
C PRO A 241 2.08 -28.62 7.68
N ALA A 242 2.06 -28.53 6.35
CA ALA A 242 1.37 -29.46 5.48
C ALA A 242 1.66 -30.93 5.89
N THR A 243 0.70 -31.57 6.56
CA THR A 243 0.74 -33.00 6.80
C THR A 243 0.48 -33.65 5.45
N VAL A 244 1.55 -34.14 4.82
CA VAL A 244 1.48 -35.15 3.77
C VAL A 244 0.91 -36.41 4.43
N ILE A 245 -0.42 -36.48 4.56
CA ILE A 245 -1.10 -37.74 4.86
C ILE A 245 -1.29 -38.42 3.51
N GLY A 246 -0.46 -39.43 3.28
CA GLY A 246 -0.58 -40.32 2.14
C GLY A 246 -2.01 -40.87 2.06
N ALA A 247 -2.68 -40.53 0.98
CA ALA A 247 -3.73 -41.37 0.43
C ALA A 247 -3.03 -42.62 -0.10
N THR A 248 -3.05 -43.69 0.68
CA THR A 248 -2.89 -45.04 0.15
C THR A 248 -4.13 -45.35 -0.69
N GLU A 249 -4.13 -44.97 -1.95
CA GLU A 249 -4.99 -45.58 -2.96
C GLU A 249 -4.15 -45.93 -4.20
N ASN A 250 -4.20 -47.21 -4.53
CA ASN A 250 -3.52 -47.84 -5.65
C ASN A 250 -3.88 -47.18 -6.98
N PHE A 251 -2.88 -46.67 -7.71
CA PHE A 251 -2.96 -46.56 -9.17
C PHE A 251 -1.66 -47.01 -9.80
N ASN A 252 -1.78 -48.05 -10.63
CA ASN A 252 -0.72 -48.63 -11.43
C ASN A 252 -0.32 -47.70 -12.59
N ASP A 253 0.99 -47.68 -12.82
CA ASP A 253 1.74 -47.52 -14.07
C ASP A 253 1.41 -46.40 -15.07
N ASN A 254 2.51 -45.68 -15.36
CA ASN A 254 2.83 -44.92 -16.57
C ASN A 254 2.11 -43.59 -16.78
N ASP A 255 2.58 -42.56 -16.08
CA ASP A 255 2.73 -41.25 -16.72
C ASP A 255 3.98 -40.51 -16.20
N THR A 256 4.79 -40.02 -17.12
CA THR A 256 6.04 -39.29 -16.87
C THR A 256 5.76 -37.92 -16.25
N LEU A 257 5.90 -37.82 -14.93
CA LEU A 257 5.86 -36.55 -14.19
C LEU A 257 7.26 -35.92 -14.14
N ASN A 258 7.44 -34.85 -14.91
CA ASN A 258 8.44 -33.82 -14.61
C ASN A 258 7.96 -33.05 -13.36
N SER A 259 8.32 -33.52 -12.17
CA SER A 259 8.11 -32.81 -10.92
C SER A 259 9.27 -31.84 -10.66
N SER A 260 9.03 -30.56 -10.89
CA SER A 260 9.89 -29.47 -10.40
C SER A 260 9.27 -28.78 -9.17
N ASP A 261 8.75 -29.55 -8.21
CA ASP A 261 8.48 -29.05 -6.86
C ASP A 261 9.77 -29.16 -6.05
N LYS A 262 10.66 -28.17 -6.23
CA LYS A 262 11.79 -27.94 -5.35
C LYS A 262 11.48 -26.76 -4.41
N ASP A 263 11.55 -27.04 -3.12
CA ASP A 263 11.85 -26.11 -2.03
C ASP A 263 10.93 -24.88 -1.85
N ALA A 264 9.74 -25.09 -1.29
CA ALA A 264 9.04 -24.03 -0.57
C ALA A 264 9.72 -23.80 0.79
N SER A 265 10.83 -23.06 0.82
CA SER A 265 11.34 -22.45 2.06
C SER A 265 10.20 -21.67 2.71
N PRO A 266 9.98 -21.78 4.04
CA PRO A 266 8.95 -20.99 4.71
C PRO A 266 9.20 -19.51 4.46
N SER A 267 8.22 -18.82 3.86
CA SER A 267 8.30 -17.38 3.56
C SER A 267 8.58 -16.58 4.85
N LEU A 268 9.49 -15.60 4.80
CA LEU A 268 9.85 -14.78 5.97
C LEU A 268 8.62 -14.17 6.65
N PRO A 269 8.48 -14.17 7.98
CA PRO A 269 7.35 -13.49 8.62
C PRO A 269 7.35 -11.98 8.26
N PRO A 270 6.18 -11.37 7.95
CA PRO A 270 6.13 -9.95 7.64
C PRO A 270 6.47 -9.12 8.88
N SER A 271 7.15 -8.00 8.67
CA SER A 271 7.57 -7.07 9.73
C SER A 271 6.49 -6.04 10.07
N PHE A 272 5.64 -5.66 9.11
CA PHE A 272 4.53 -4.73 9.30
C PHE A 272 3.49 -4.83 8.17
N LEU A 273 2.33 -4.23 8.38
CA LEU A 273 1.28 -3.99 7.37
C LEU A 273 1.09 -2.49 7.15
N LEU A 274 1.21 -2.06 5.89
CA LEU A 274 0.77 -0.74 5.41
C LEU A 274 -0.71 -0.84 5.02
N PHE A 275 -1.58 -0.11 5.72
CA PHE A 275 -3.01 -0.06 5.43
C PHE A 275 -3.39 1.30 4.84
N LEU A 276 -3.76 1.32 3.56
CA LEU A 276 -3.72 2.55 2.73
C LEU A 276 -5.03 3.36 2.71
N GLY A 277 -5.83 3.24 3.76
CA GLY A 277 -7.12 3.93 3.90
C GLY A 277 -8.32 3.04 3.64
N ASP A 278 -9.51 3.64 3.71
CA ASP A 278 -10.81 2.94 3.67
C ASP A 278 -10.92 1.86 4.76
N PHE A 279 -10.45 2.21 5.96
CA PHE A 279 -10.50 1.38 7.13
C PHE A 279 -11.94 1.28 7.67
N VAL A 280 -12.77 2.32 7.60
CA VAL A 280 -14.10 2.29 8.26
C VAL A 280 -15.32 2.32 7.36
N TYR A 281 -15.25 2.89 6.15
CA TYR A 281 -16.43 3.16 5.32
C TYR A 281 -17.53 3.92 6.07
N ALA A 282 -17.27 5.19 6.37
CA ALA A 282 -18.16 6.04 7.18
C ALA A 282 -19.57 6.25 6.59
N ASP A 283 -19.70 6.08 5.29
CA ASP A 283 -20.86 6.39 4.46
C ASP A 283 -21.42 5.17 3.71
N VAL A 284 -20.82 3.99 3.84
CA VAL A 284 -21.28 2.74 3.21
C VAL A 284 -21.57 1.68 4.28
N PRO A 285 -22.72 0.98 4.24
CA PRO A 285 -23.84 1.19 3.33
C PRO A 285 -24.75 2.37 3.71
N LEU A 286 -24.56 2.97 4.89
CA LEU A 286 -25.35 4.10 5.38
C LEU A 286 -24.44 5.12 6.06
N TYR A 287 -24.65 6.40 5.76
CA TYR A 287 -24.02 7.49 6.48
C TYR A 287 -24.81 7.86 7.74
N PHE A 288 -24.17 7.74 8.92
CA PHE A 288 -24.78 7.99 10.23
C PHE A 288 -24.60 9.43 10.75
N GLY A 289 -24.25 10.36 9.85
CA GLY A 289 -24.08 11.77 10.18
C GLY A 289 -22.67 12.13 10.64
N ASN A 290 -22.51 13.40 11.04
CA ASN A 290 -21.20 14.05 11.19
C ASN A 290 -20.79 14.30 12.66
N THR A 291 -21.27 13.49 13.61
CA THR A 291 -20.86 13.62 15.02
C THR A 291 -19.59 12.80 15.29
N LYS A 292 -18.77 13.18 16.29
CA LYS A 292 -17.60 12.36 16.68
C LYS A 292 -17.96 10.89 16.92
N GLU A 293 -19.11 10.67 17.56
CA GLU A 293 -19.61 9.34 17.89
C GLU A 293 -20.08 8.55 16.65
N SER A 294 -20.55 9.22 15.59
CA SER A 294 -20.85 8.58 14.30
C SER A 294 -19.61 7.93 13.67
N TYR A 295 -18.42 8.53 13.85
CA TYR A 295 -17.15 7.98 13.35
C TYR A 295 -16.48 7.02 14.33
N ARG A 296 -16.33 7.41 15.61
CA ARG A 296 -15.62 6.61 16.63
C ARG A 296 -16.19 5.19 16.77
N ARG A 297 -17.51 5.01 16.68
CA ARG A 297 -18.14 3.67 16.69
C ARG A 297 -17.60 2.75 15.61
N LEU A 298 -17.31 3.26 14.41
CA LEU A 298 -16.88 2.44 13.29
C LEU A 298 -15.48 1.89 13.54
N TYR A 299 -14.58 2.72 14.09
CA TYR A 299 -13.28 2.28 14.56
C TYR A 299 -13.40 1.23 15.67
N ARG A 300 -14.20 1.50 16.72
CA ARG A 300 -14.42 0.52 17.80
C ARG A 300 -14.89 -0.82 17.28
N ARG A 301 -15.83 -0.83 16.34
CA ARG A 301 -16.36 -2.07 15.71
C ARG A 301 -15.30 -2.84 14.96
N ASN A 302 -14.43 -2.16 14.22
CA ASN A 302 -13.31 -2.81 13.54
C ASN A 302 -12.32 -3.42 14.55
N TYR A 303 -11.95 -2.68 15.59
CA TYR A 303 -11.07 -3.19 16.65
C TYR A 303 -11.70 -4.32 17.47
N GLN A 304 -13.04 -4.36 17.58
CA GLN A 304 -13.80 -5.44 18.20
C GLN A 304 -13.92 -6.68 17.30
N SER A 305 -13.53 -6.58 16.02
CA SER A 305 -13.57 -7.71 15.10
C SER A 305 -12.62 -8.82 15.55
N PRO A 306 -13.11 -10.06 15.76
CA PRO A 306 -12.22 -11.19 16.03
C PRO A 306 -11.32 -11.51 14.84
N SER A 307 -11.71 -11.13 13.61
CA SER A 307 -10.87 -11.27 12.42
C SER A 307 -9.69 -10.32 12.48
N PHE A 308 -9.94 -9.03 12.75
CA PHE A 308 -8.87 -8.02 12.80
C PHE A 308 -7.91 -8.24 13.96
N ARG A 309 -8.42 -8.68 15.11
CA ARG A 309 -7.62 -8.99 16.31
C ARG A 309 -6.53 -10.03 16.07
N LYS A 310 -6.73 -10.98 15.15
CA LYS A 310 -5.71 -11.96 14.75
C LYS A 310 -4.45 -11.31 14.14
N ILE A 311 -4.58 -10.08 13.64
CA ILE A 311 -3.52 -9.33 12.96
C ILE A 311 -2.91 -8.28 13.89
N TYR A 312 -3.69 -7.32 14.41
CA TYR A 312 -3.14 -6.16 15.12
C TYR A 312 -2.43 -6.49 16.44
N GLU A 313 -2.72 -7.65 17.05
CA GLU A 313 -2.03 -8.12 18.26
C GLU A 313 -0.63 -8.69 17.97
N LYS A 314 -0.30 -8.95 16.70
CA LYS A 314 0.94 -9.63 16.28
C LYS A 314 1.79 -8.84 15.29
N LEU A 315 1.16 -7.95 14.52
CA LEU A 315 1.81 -7.25 13.42
C LEU A 315 1.69 -5.74 13.60
N PRO A 316 2.81 -5.00 13.60
CA PRO A 316 2.79 -3.54 13.54
C PRO A 316 1.97 -3.04 12.33
N MET A 317 1.14 -2.03 12.56
CA MET A 317 0.30 -1.44 11.51
C MET A 317 0.54 0.05 11.36
N PHE A 318 0.81 0.44 10.11
CA PHE A 318 1.00 1.81 9.67
C PHE A 318 -0.17 2.19 8.77
N HIS A 319 -0.79 3.32 9.03
CA HIS A 319 -2.02 3.73 8.34
C HIS A 319 -1.76 4.95 7.44
N ALA A 320 -2.29 4.92 6.24
CA ALA A 320 -2.77 6.14 5.57
C ALA A 320 -4.30 6.22 5.79
N TYR A 321 -4.90 7.36 5.48
CA TYR A 321 -6.35 7.42 5.29
C TYR A 321 -6.69 7.80 3.87
N ASP A 322 -7.92 7.50 3.51
CA ASP A 322 -8.56 7.84 2.27
C ASP A 322 -9.91 8.51 2.52
N ASP A 323 -10.73 8.67 1.50
CA ASP A 323 -11.99 9.41 1.59
C ASP A 323 -13.02 8.74 2.50
N HIS A 324 -13.12 7.41 2.53
CA HIS A 324 -14.13 6.72 3.33
C HIS A 324 -13.87 6.73 4.84
N GLU A 325 -12.77 7.33 5.31
CA GLU A 325 -12.65 7.78 6.70
C GLU A 325 -13.57 8.98 7.01
N ILE A 326 -14.02 9.69 5.98
CA ILE A 326 -14.76 10.95 6.02
C ILE A 326 -16.08 10.81 5.26
N ILE A 327 -16.03 10.81 3.92
CA ILE A 327 -17.15 10.61 2.99
C ILE A 327 -16.59 10.40 1.57
N ASN A 328 -17.23 9.57 0.76
CA ASN A 328 -16.82 9.26 -0.61
C ASN A 328 -16.40 10.50 -1.42
N ASN A 329 -15.24 10.40 -2.06
CA ASN A 329 -14.53 11.41 -2.84
C ASN A 329 -14.22 12.73 -2.07
N TYR A 330 -14.03 12.68 -0.76
CA TYR A 330 -13.75 13.88 0.05
C TYR A 330 -12.52 14.68 -0.44
N SER A 331 -12.67 15.99 -0.61
CA SER A 331 -11.58 16.93 -0.91
C SER A 331 -11.49 18.01 0.16
N GLY A 332 -10.41 18.02 0.94
CA GLY A 332 -10.31 18.87 2.12
C GLY A 332 -9.93 20.32 1.84
N THR A 333 -9.23 20.61 0.74
CA THR A 333 -8.78 21.97 0.37
C THR A 333 -8.01 22.67 1.51
N GLY A 334 -7.43 21.91 2.45
CA GLY A 334 -6.77 22.43 3.64
C GLY A 334 -7.69 23.08 4.69
N ASN A 335 -9.02 22.94 4.57
CA ASN A 335 -9.98 23.54 5.48
C ASN A 335 -10.52 22.52 6.49
N ASP A 336 -9.80 22.38 7.60
CA ASP A 336 -10.14 21.41 8.65
C ASP A 336 -11.45 21.74 9.40
N SER A 337 -11.95 22.98 9.31
CA SER A 337 -13.18 23.38 10.01
C SER A 337 -14.44 22.91 9.29
N LYS A 338 -14.33 22.53 8.01
CA LYS A 338 -15.47 22.18 7.17
C LYS A 338 -15.99 20.79 7.52
N GLN A 339 -17.27 20.70 7.87
CA GLN A 339 -17.93 19.43 8.10
C GLN A 339 -17.90 18.54 6.84
N PRO A 340 -17.70 17.22 6.97
CA PRO A 340 -17.64 16.48 8.24
C PRO A 340 -16.22 16.25 8.81
N TYR A 341 -15.19 16.92 8.28
CA TYR A 341 -13.79 16.67 8.61
C TYR A 341 -13.43 16.75 10.10
N PRO A 342 -13.89 17.74 10.90
CA PRO A 342 -13.52 17.80 12.33
C PRO A 342 -13.85 16.52 13.11
N SER A 343 -15.01 15.92 12.85
CA SER A 343 -15.46 14.71 13.55
C SER A 343 -14.79 13.44 13.01
N ALA A 344 -14.59 13.39 11.68
CA ALA A 344 -13.94 12.27 11.02
C ALA A 344 -12.45 12.17 11.38
N SER A 345 -11.74 13.30 11.27
CA SER A 345 -10.32 13.41 11.62
C SER A 345 -10.08 13.17 13.12
N ASP A 346 -10.99 13.55 14.02
CA ASP A 346 -10.90 13.21 15.45
C ASP A 346 -10.81 11.70 15.67
N ALA A 347 -11.70 10.92 15.05
CA ALA A 347 -11.68 9.46 15.17
C ALA A 347 -10.42 8.86 14.52
N PHE A 348 -10.07 9.27 13.30
CA PHE A 348 -8.86 8.78 12.64
C PHE A 348 -7.59 9.14 13.42
N HIS A 349 -7.54 10.34 14.02
CA HIS A 349 -6.42 10.80 14.80
C HIS A 349 -6.17 9.91 16.02
N ILE A 350 -7.24 9.67 16.79
CA ILE A 350 -7.22 8.90 18.03
C ILE A 350 -6.83 7.44 17.76
N TYR A 351 -7.43 6.82 16.74
CA TYR A 351 -7.32 5.37 16.51
C TYR A 351 -6.13 4.97 15.63
N ASN A 352 -5.72 5.81 14.69
CA ASN A 352 -4.73 5.44 13.67
C ASN A 352 -3.49 6.34 13.69
N ILE A 353 -3.65 7.67 13.60
CA ILE A 353 -2.50 8.61 13.49
C ILE A 353 -1.60 8.63 14.72
N LYS A 354 -2.15 8.61 15.94
CA LYS A 354 -1.31 8.59 17.14
C LYS A 354 -0.38 7.37 17.17
N GLY A 355 -0.82 6.26 16.57
CA GLY A 355 -0.02 5.05 16.37
C GLY A 355 1.00 5.13 15.24
N ASN A 356 0.91 6.06 14.29
CA ASN A 356 1.87 6.20 13.18
C ASN A 356 3.16 6.91 13.63
N PRO A 357 4.24 6.87 12.82
CA PRO A 357 5.41 7.72 13.01
C PRO A 357 5.00 9.19 13.15
N SER A 358 5.78 9.95 13.92
CA SER A 358 5.56 11.38 13.99
C SER A 358 5.89 12.02 12.63
N PRO A 359 5.12 13.00 12.17
CA PRO A 359 5.38 13.65 10.88
C PRO A 359 6.74 14.38 10.91
N PRO A 360 7.43 14.49 9.76
CA PRO A 360 8.70 15.21 9.68
C PRO A 360 8.54 16.69 10.06
N SER A 361 9.53 17.25 10.76
CA SER A 361 9.43 18.58 11.39
C SER A 361 9.17 19.73 10.40
N SER A 362 8.06 20.44 10.62
CA SER A 362 7.69 21.80 10.16
C SER A 362 8.82 22.84 10.20
N THR A 363 9.35 23.41 9.11
CA THR A 363 10.05 24.72 9.20
C THR A 363 9.04 25.87 9.24
N LYS A 364 7.83 25.64 8.71
CA LYS A 364 6.66 26.48 8.91
C LYS A 364 5.92 25.98 10.16
N SER A 365 5.46 26.90 11.01
CA SER A 365 4.52 26.55 12.06
C SER A 365 3.20 26.19 11.40
N LEU A 366 2.85 24.91 11.36
CA LEU A 366 1.52 24.46 10.95
C LEU A 366 0.57 24.66 12.14
N ASP A 367 -0.67 25.07 11.87
CA ASP A 367 -1.75 25.19 12.86
C ASP A 367 -2.38 23.83 13.22
N HIS A 368 -1.83 22.76 12.67
CA HIS A 368 -2.32 21.40 12.82
C HIS A 368 -1.20 20.35 12.79
N VAL A 369 -1.52 19.13 13.23
CA VAL A 369 -0.63 17.97 13.09
C VAL A 369 -0.84 17.34 11.70
N PRO A 370 0.22 17.22 10.87
CA PRO A 370 0.14 16.51 9.59
C PRO A 370 -0.12 15.02 9.76
N TYR A 371 -0.77 14.43 8.76
CA TYR A 371 -1.04 12.98 8.72
C TYR A 371 -0.13 12.23 7.74
N TYR A 372 0.62 12.94 6.90
CA TYR A 372 1.74 12.36 6.16
C TYR A 372 2.95 12.14 7.08
N TYR A 373 3.77 11.14 6.79
CA TYR A 373 4.97 10.83 7.57
C TYR A 373 5.95 9.98 6.76
N ASP A 374 7.18 9.88 7.23
CA ASP A 374 8.20 8.97 6.69
C ASP A 374 8.76 8.06 7.78
N PHE A 375 9.31 6.92 7.35
CA PHE A 375 10.03 6.00 8.24
C PHE A 375 11.00 5.12 7.46
N ARG A 376 11.79 4.33 8.18
CA ARG A 376 12.77 3.40 7.61
C ARG A 376 12.68 2.01 8.21
N TYR A 377 13.04 1.02 7.39
CA TYR A 377 13.41 -0.31 7.83
C TYR A 377 14.82 -0.59 7.31
N GLY A 378 15.84 -0.50 8.17
CA GLY A 378 17.23 -0.55 7.71
C GLY A 378 17.50 0.49 6.60
N ASP A 379 18.06 0.04 5.49
CA ASP A 379 18.38 0.84 4.31
C ASP A 379 17.20 0.99 3.33
N VAL A 380 15.96 0.77 3.76
CA VAL A 380 14.75 0.97 2.95
C VAL A 380 13.91 2.09 3.53
N ALA A 381 13.52 3.05 2.68
CA ALA A 381 12.80 4.26 3.09
C ALA A 381 11.37 4.29 2.57
N PHE A 382 10.46 4.81 3.39
CA PHE A 382 9.04 4.94 3.09
C PHE A 382 8.57 6.38 3.31
N PHE A 383 7.77 6.91 2.39
CA PHE A 383 7.04 8.17 2.56
C PHE A 383 5.55 7.92 2.35
N VAL A 384 4.76 8.14 3.39
CA VAL A 384 3.31 7.92 3.38
C VAL A 384 2.60 9.25 3.24
N MET A 385 1.84 9.40 2.15
CA MET A 385 1.16 10.63 1.78
C MET A 385 -0.22 10.75 2.44
N ASP A 386 -0.59 11.98 2.78
CA ASP A 386 -1.97 12.42 2.88
C ASP A 386 -2.42 12.93 1.50
N THR A 387 -3.40 12.27 0.91
CA THR A 387 -3.94 12.56 -0.44
C THR A 387 -5.39 13.01 -0.39
N ARG A 388 -5.90 13.45 0.76
CA ARG A 388 -7.31 13.90 0.90
C ARG A 388 -7.45 15.25 1.59
N ARG A 389 -6.60 15.60 2.56
CA ARG A 389 -6.74 16.85 3.32
C ARG A 389 -6.50 18.09 2.49
N TYR A 390 -5.43 18.08 1.70
CA TYR A 390 -4.92 19.28 1.04
C TYR A 390 -5.43 19.41 -0.39
N ARG A 391 -5.92 18.33 -0.99
CA ARG A 391 -6.25 18.30 -2.40
C ARG A 391 -7.32 19.31 -2.80
N SER A 392 -7.16 19.88 -3.98
CA SER A 392 -8.18 20.66 -4.70
C SER A 392 -9.43 19.81 -4.96
N SER A 393 -10.56 20.47 -5.21
CA SER A 393 -11.80 19.74 -5.55
C SER A 393 -11.67 19.08 -6.92
N PRO A 394 -12.24 17.86 -7.12
CA PRO A 394 -12.35 17.25 -8.44
C PRO A 394 -13.01 18.16 -9.48
N THR A 395 -13.91 19.06 -9.05
CA THR A 395 -14.63 20.02 -9.91
C THR A 395 -13.85 21.27 -10.27
N ASP A 396 -12.70 21.53 -9.65
CA ASP A 396 -11.91 22.73 -9.94
C ASP A 396 -11.30 22.63 -11.35
N PRO A 397 -10.92 23.76 -11.98
CA PRO A 397 -10.14 23.76 -13.22
C PRO A 397 -8.84 22.96 -13.04
N VAL A 398 -8.37 22.28 -14.09
CA VAL A 398 -7.17 21.42 -14.02
C VAL A 398 -5.90 22.21 -13.70
N GLU A 399 -5.79 23.43 -14.23
CA GLU A 399 -4.64 24.31 -14.02
C GLU A 399 -4.52 24.70 -12.55
N GLY A 400 -3.34 24.45 -11.95
CA GLY A 400 -3.07 24.80 -10.56
C GLY A 400 -3.70 23.87 -9.52
N LYS A 401 -4.27 22.72 -9.93
CA LYS A 401 -4.69 21.69 -8.96
C LYS A 401 -3.49 21.14 -8.20
N THR A 402 -3.69 20.89 -6.92
CA THR A 402 -2.73 20.20 -6.05
C THR A 402 -3.42 19.05 -5.34
N MET A 403 -2.73 17.93 -5.19
CA MET A 403 -3.12 16.79 -4.36
C MET A 403 -2.56 16.96 -2.93
N LEU A 404 -1.28 17.31 -2.83
CA LEU A 404 -0.54 17.31 -1.55
C LEU A 404 -0.53 18.65 -0.83
N GLY A 405 -0.76 19.75 -1.55
CA GLY A 405 -0.43 21.08 -1.08
C GLY A 405 1.10 21.33 -1.01
N GLU A 406 1.46 22.61 -0.86
CA GLU A 406 2.86 23.06 -0.98
C GLU A 406 3.81 22.43 0.05
N ASP A 407 3.41 22.37 1.32
CA ASP A 407 4.29 21.92 2.42
C ASP A 407 4.61 20.42 2.30
N GLN A 408 3.61 19.59 2.05
CA GLN A 408 3.82 18.14 1.87
C GLN A 408 4.58 17.83 0.58
N LEU A 409 4.27 18.50 -0.54
CA LEU A 409 5.02 18.32 -1.80
C LEU A 409 6.51 18.64 -1.60
N THR A 410 6.80 19.77 -0.96
CA THR A 410 8.19 20.19 -0.67
C THR A 410 8.92 19.17 0.18
N ARG A 411 8.25 18.62 1.20
CA ARG A 411 8.81 17.60 2.10
C ARG A 411 9.06 16.27 1.41
N MET A 412 8.13 15.86 0.55
CA MET A 412 8.27 14.64 -0.23
C MET A 412 9.49 14.73 -1.16
N LEU A 413 9.67 15.86 -1.86
CA LEU A 413 10.82 16.08 -2.74
C LEU A 413 12.14 16.17 -1.97
N ASP A 414 12.16 16.84 -0.81
CA ASP A 414 13.33 16.89 0.08
C ASP A 414 13.69 15.49 0.64
N TRP A 415 12.69 14.74 1.10
CA TRP A 415 12.86 13.35 1.54
C TRP A 415 13.43 12.47 0.43
N LEU A 416 12.89 12.56 -0.79
CA LEU A 416 13.34 11.76 -1.92
C LEU A 416 14.80 12.07 -2.27
N GLY A 417 15.18 13.36 -2.24
CA GLY A 417 16.56 13.79 -2.43
C GLY A 417 17.51 13.24 -1.36
N LYS A 418 17.12 13.28 -0.08
CA LYS A 418 17.91 12.72 1.04
C LYS A 418 18.01 11.20 0.96
N ALA A 419 16.92 10.52 0.59
CA ALA A 419 16.86 9.08 0.47
C ALA A 419 17.71 8.54 -0.68
N ASN A 420 17.99 9.36 -1.72
CA ASN A 420 18.69 8.96 -2.94
C ASN A 420 19.94 8.10 -2.67
N ASN A 421 20.84 8.60 -1.80
CA ASN A 421 22.11 7.96 -1.46
C ASN A 421 22.16 7.40 -0.03
N THR A 422 21.02 7.27 0.64
CA THR A 422 20.95 6.78 2.02
C THR A 422 19.98 5.61 2.19
N ALA A 423 19.26 5.23 1.13
CA ALA A 423 18.39 4.06 1.08
C ALA A 423 18.52 3.36 -0.27
N THR A 424 18.53 2.02 -0.24
CA THR A 424 18.59 1.17 -1.42
C THR A 424 17.26 1.17 -2.17
N PHE A 425 16.14 0.94 -1.48
CA PHE A 425 14.78 1.01 -2.03
C PHE A 425 13.99 2.16 -1.40
N LYS A 426 13.16 2.83 -2.20
CA LYS A 426 12.29 3.94 -1.76
C LYS A 426 10.84 3.63 -2.14
N PHE A 427 9.96 3.67 -1.16
CA PHE A 427 8.52 3.47 -1.34
C PHE A 427 7.76 4.75 -1.07
N ILE A 428 6.97 5.18 -2.04
CA ILE A 428 6.04 6.30 -1.93
C ILE A 428 4.64 5.70 -1.84
N VAL A 429 3.91 6.04 -0.80
CA VAL A 429 2.62 5.42 -0.50
C VAL A 429 1.52 6.46 -0.65
N SER A 430 0.54 6.15 -1.50
CA SER A 430 -0.63 7.00 -1.81
C SER A 430 -1.89 6.21 -1.50
N SER A 431 -2.95 6.84 -0.96
CA SER A 431 -4.22 6.13 -0.77
C SER A 431 -4.88 5.79 -2.10
N VAL A 432 -4.82 6.72 -3.05
CA VAL A 432 -5.38 6.60 -4.42
C VAL A 432 -4.34 6.21 -5.47
N PRO A 433 -4.74 5.62 -6.60
CA PRO A 433 -3.86 5.29 -7.72
C PRO A 433 -3.00 6.42 -8.22
N PHE A 434 -1.75 6.11 -8.55
CA PHE A 434 -0.83 7.06 -9.16
C PHE A 434 -0.96 7.09 -10.68
N THR A 435 -1.27 5.95 -11.31
CA THR A 435 -1.51 5.82 -12.75
C THR A 435 -2.67 6.70 -13.26
N SER A 436 -2.60 7.07 -14.54
CA SER A 436 -3.69 7.71 -15.29
C SER A 436 -4.51 6.72 -16.13
N LEU A 437 -4.23 5.42 -16.06
CA LEU A 437 -4.81 4.42 -16.95
C LEU A 437 -6.22 3.96 -16.56
N TRP A 438 -6.64 4.14 -15.31
CA TRP A 438 -8.02 3.88 -14.89
C TRP A 438 -8.96 4.98 -15.39
N GLY A 439 -9.98 4.61 -16.15
CA GLY A 439 -11.01 5.54 -16.63
C GLY A 439 -12.02 5.97 -15.55
N HIS A 440 -13.06 6.68 -16.00
CA HIS A 440 -14.18 7.15 -15.18
C HIS A 440 -13.74 8.05 -14.01
N ASP A 441 -14.07 7.66 -12.78
CA ASP A 441 -13.91 8.47 -11.59
C ASP A 441 -12.46 8.68 -11.16
N ALA A 442 -11.62 7.69 -11.44
CA ALA A 442 -10.19 7.82 -11.24
C ALA A 442 -9.58 9.01 -12.01
N GLN A 443 -10.18 9.45 -13.14
CA GLN A 443 -9.66 10.58 -13.92
C GLN A 443 -9.74 11.93 -13.19
N TYR A 444 -10.54 12.02 -12.12
CA TYR A 444 -10.69 13.24 -11.33
C TYR A 444 -10.48 13.05 -9.83
N ASP A 445 -10.63 11.82 -9.31
CA ASP A 445 -10.42 11.50 -7.89
C ASP A 445 -8.99 11.03 -7.58
N SER A 446 -8.29 10.43 -8.54
CA SER A 446 -6.91 9.95 -8.39
C SER A 446 -5.88 10.92 -8.98
N TRP A 447 -4.58 10.57 -8.93
CA TRP A 447 -3.49 11.37 -9.49
C TRP A 447 -3.63 11.70 -10.98
N ALA A 448 -4.47 10.96 -11.72
CA ALA A 448 -4.84 11.28 -13.10
C ALA A 448 -5.41 12.70 -13.26
N GLY A 449 -6.11 13.21 -12.24
CA GLY A 449 -6.70 14.55 -12.24
C GLY A 449 -5.75 15.67 -11.82
N PHE A 450 -4.54 15.34 -11.40
CA PHE A 450 -3.54 16.26 -10.82
C PHE A 450 -2.25 16.24 -11.64
N VAL A 451 -2.41 16.47 -12.95
CA VAL A 451 -1.39 16.21 -13.99
C VAL A 451 -0.07 16.93 -13.72
N ASP A 452 -0.10 18.22 -13.36
CA ASP A 452 1.12 19.02 -13.17
C ASP A 452 1.94 18.57 -11.95
N GLU A 453 1.25 18.31 -10.83
CA GLU A 453 1.90 17.82 -9.61
C GLU A 453 2.40 16.39 -9.79
N LYS A 454 1.60 15.52 -10.44
CA LYS A 454 2.02 14.17 -10.82
C LYS A 454 3.28 14.19 -11.70
N GLN A 455 3.34 15.05 -12.71
CA GLN A 455 4.51 15.19 -13.59
C GLN A 455 5.73 15.70 -12.82
N THR A 456 5.54 16.64 -11.88
CA THR A 456 6.59 17.13 -11.00
C THR A 456 7.19 15.98 -10.17
N LEU A 457 6.34 15.14 -9.58
CA LEU A 457 6.78 13.96 -8.84
C LEU A 457 7.48 12.95 -9.74
N LEU A 458 6.91 12.59 -10.90
CA LEU A 458 7.55 11.67 -11.86
C LEU A 458 8.94 12.14 -12.28
N ASN A 459 9.10 13.42 -12.60
CA ASN A 459 10.40 14.00 -12.95
C ASN A 459 11.44 13.80 -11.83
N ALA A 460 11.04 13.99 -10.58
CA ALA A 460 11.92 13.76 -9.43
C ALA A 460 12.21 12.27 -9.22
N MET A 461 11.19 11.41 -9.28
CA MET A 461 11.30 9.97 -9.09
C MET A 461 12.19 9.30 -10.15
N HIS A 462 12.08 9.71 -11.42
CA HIS A 462 12.95 9.21 -12.50
C HIS A 462 14.44 9.55 -12.31
N SER A 463 14.78 10.52 -11.44
CA SER A 463 16.16 10.88 -11.12
C SER A 463 16.78 10.06 -9.97
N VAL A 464 15.99 9.19 -9.34
CA VAL A 464 16.39 8.40 -8.17
C VAL A 464 16.20 6.90 -8.46
N PRO A 465 17.21 6.04 -8.20
CA PRO A 465 17.07 4.61 -8.42
C PRO A 465 16.12 3.97 -7.42
N ASN A 466 15.46 2.89 -7.87
CA ASN A 466 14.68 1.96 -7.04
C ASN A 466 13.48 2.62 -6.32
N VAL A 467 12.75 3.45 -7.04
CA VAL A 467 11.52 4.11 -6.54
C VAL A 467 10.29 3.31 -6.94
N PHE A 468 9.45 3.00 -5.95
CA PHE A 468 8.19 2.28 -6.11
C PHE A 468 7.05 3.08 -5.50
N VAL A 469 5.87 2.98 -6.10
CA VAL A 469 4.64 3.56 -5.58
C VAL A 469 3.71 2.45 -5.11
N ILE A 470 3.07 2.60 -3.95
CA ILE A 470 2.09 1.62 -3.44
C ILE A 470 0.75 2.33 -3.26
N THR A 471 -0.32 1.78 -3.83
CA THR A 471 -1.65 2.42 -3.87
C THR A 471 -2.82 1.47 -3.56
N GLY A 472 -3.97 2.06 -3.21
CA GLY A 472 -5.23 1.37 -2.84
C GLY A 472 -6.45 1.80 -3.68
N ASP A 473 -7.58 2.02 -3.01
CA ASP A 473 -8.86 2.58 -3.52
C ASP A 473 -9.65 1.75 -4.58
N ARG A 474 -9.03 1.30 -5.67
CA ARG A 474 -9.76 0.82 -6.88
C ARG A 474 -10.49 -0.51 -6.79
N HIS A 475 -10.26 -1.26 -5.72
CA HIS A 475 -10.75 -2.63 -5.51
C HIS A 475 -10.28 -3.64 -6.57
N GLU A 476 -9.13 -3.38 -7.17
CA GLU A 476 -8.49 -4.21 -8.17
C GLU A 476 -6.98 -4.33 -7.87
N PHE A 477 -6.30 -5.32 -8.47
CA PHE A 477 -4.84 -5.41 -8.45
C PHE A 477 -4.25 -5.00 -9.79
N ALA A 478 -3.25 -4.12 -9.77
CA ALA A 478 -2.44 -3.82 -10.95
C ALA A 478 -0.96 -3.57 -10.60
N THR A 479 -0.07 -3.98 -11.50
CA THR A 479 1.33 -3.55 -11.54
C THR A 479 1.51 -2.68 -12.77
N ILE A 480 2.00 -1.46 -12.57
CA ILE A 480 2.07 -0.43 -13.61
C ILE A 480 3.48 0.15 -13.64
N GLU A 481 3.99 0.31 -14.85
CA GLU A 481 5.30 0.87 -15.12
C GLU A 481 5.16 2.28 -15.68
N PHE A 482 5.93 3.22 -15.14
CA PHE A 482 6.09 4.58 -15.65
C PHE A 482 7.45 4.70 -16.31
N ALA A 483 7.45 4.88 -17.63
CA ALA A 483 8.67 4.99 -18.42
C ALA A 483 9.35 6.35 -18.19
N SER A 484 10.65 6.34 -17.89
CA SER A 484 11.46 7.56 -17.91
C SER A 484 11.47 8.22 -19.30
N PRO A 485 11.38 9.55 -19.43
CA PRO A 485 11.52 10.23 -20.72
C PRO A 485 12.98 10.22 -21.24
N THR A 486 13.97 9.97 -20.38
CA THR A 486 15.39 9.96 -20.73
C THR A 486 15.98 8.56 -20.64
N GLU A 487 17.00 8.28 -21.46
CA GLU A 487 17.75 7.01 -21.47
C GLU A 487 18.41 6.71 -20.11
N TYR A 488 18.88 7.75 -19.42
CA TYR A 488 19.58 7.63 -18.14
C TYR A 488 18.66 7.70 -16.91
N GLY A 489 17.35 7.94 -17.10
CA GLY A 489 16.39 8.01 -16.00
C GLY A 489 15.86 6.64 -15.62
N PHE A 490 15.50 6.48 -14.34
CA PHE A 490 15.01 5.23 -13.79
C PHE A 490 13.51 5.07 -14.02
N THR A 491 13.08 3.88 -14.40
CA THR A 491 11.67 3.51 -14.43
C THR A 491 11.09 3.48 -13.01
N VAL A 492 9.84 3.94 -12.85
CA VAL A 492 9.09 3.86 -11.59
C VAL A 492 8.03 2.77 -11.73
N THR A 493 7.79 1.97 -10.70
CA THR A 493 6.75 0.93 -10.70
C THR A 493 5.71 1.21 -9.61
N GLU A 494 4.43 1.16 -9.96
CA GLU A 494 3.31 1.16 -9.02
C GLU A 494 2.79 -0.26 -8.77
N PHE A 495 2.57 -0.58 -7.50
CA PHE A 495 1.80 -1.73 -7.05
C PHE A 495 0.50 -1.23 -6.43
N SER A 496 -0.60 -1.35 -7.18
CA SER A 496 -1.93 -1.00 -6.70
C SER A 496 -2.63 -2.26 -6.22
N THR A 497 -3.08 -2.30 -4.96
CA THR A 497 -3.70 -3.50 -4.39
C THR A 497 -4.80 -3.17 -3.42
N SER A 498 -6.03 -3.46 -3.83
CA SER A 498 -7.22 -3.42 -3.00
C SER A 498 -8.29 -4.35 -3.58
N PRO A 499 -9.33 -4.74 -2.83
CA PRO A 499 -9.55 -4.46 -1.42
C PRO A 499 -9.09 -5.61 -0.54
N LEU A 500 -8.74 -5.35 0.72
CA LEU A 500 -8.49 -6.41 1.69
C LEU A 500 -9.76 -7.19 2.00
N SER A 501 -10.91 -6.51 2.12
CA SER A 501 -12.20 -7.15 2.36
C SER A 501 -13.36 -6.28 1.87
N MET A 502 -13.58 -6.24 0.56
CA MET A 502 -14.70 -5.54 -0.07
C MET A 502 -15.17 -6.29 -1.32
N PHE A 503 -15.93 -5.66 -2.20
CA PHE A 503 -16.24 -6.20 -3.53
C PHE A 503 -15.08 -5.88 -4.48
N TYR A 504 -14.84 -6.73 -5.48
CA TYR A 504 -14.19 -6.26 -6.70
C TYR A 504 -15.23 -5.69 -7.67
N ILE A 505 -14.82 -4.83 -8.60
CA ILE A 505 -15.69 -4.26 -9.62
C ILE A 505 -16.15 -5.38 -10.58
N PRO A 506 -17.43 -5.78 -10.62
CA PRO A 506 -17.81 -7.07 -11.23
C PRO A 506 -18.20 -7.02 -12.72
N LEU A 507 -18.32 -5.82 -13.33
CA LEU A 507 -18.92 -5.68 -14.67
C LEU A 507 -18.10 -4.86 -15.67
N TYR A 508 -17.50 -3.75 -15.22
CA TYR A 508 -16.83 -2.81 -16.12
C TYR A 508 -15.45 -2.49 -15.56
N HIS A 509 -14.44 -3.13 -16.15
CA HIS A 509 -13.04 -2.87 -15.87
C HIS A 509 -12.58 -1.67 -16.70
N THR A 510 -12.03 -0.67 -16.02
CA THR A 510 -11.77 0.65 -16.63
C THR A 510 -10.30 0.91 -16.88
N LEU A 511 -9.42 -0.05 -16.57
CA LEU A 511 -7.98 0.09 -16.74
C LEU A 511 -7.58 -0.12 -18.21
N LYS A 512 -7.01 0.92 -18.84
CA LYS A 512 -6.31 0.79 -20.12
C LYS A 512 -4.97 0.08 -19.92
N MET A 513 -4.56 -0.76 -20.88
CA MET A 513 -3.29 -1.50 -20.76
C MET A 513 -2.04 -0.64 -20.99
N GLN A 514 -2.17 0.51 -21.65
CA GLN A 514 -1.08 1.45 -21.88
C GLN A 514 -1.62 2.85 -22.16
N SER A 515 -0.78 3.87 -22.02
CA SER A 515 -1.12 5.25 -22.35
C SER A 515 -1.10 5.49 -23.86
N ASP A 516 -1.98 6.38 -24.33
CA ASP A 516 -1.98 6.86 -25.71
C ASP A 516 -0.76 7.77 -25.98
N GLU A 517 -0.33 8.51 -24.96
CA GLU A 517 0.89 9.33 -25.00
C GLU A 517 2.15 8.46 -24.93
N LYS A 518 3.15 8.82 -25.74
CA LYS A 518 4.45 8.13 -25.82
C LYS A 518 5.62 9.10 -25.72
N PHE A 519 6.76 8.60 -25.28
CA PHE A 519 8.05 9.26 -25.39
C PHE A 519 8.82 8.71 -26.59
N THR A 520 9.51 9.58 -27.31
CA THR A 520 10.55 9.17 -28.27
C THR A 520 11.87 9.11 -27.51
N ARG A 521 12.37 7.91 -27.25
CA ARG A 521 13.70 7.70 -26.66
C ARG A 521 14.72 7.52 -27.76
N THR A 522 15.81 8.27 -27.67
CA THR A 522 16.93 8.17 -28.60
C THR A 522 18.04 7.38 -27.93
N HIS A 523 18.37 6.22 -28.49
CA HIS A 523 19.45 5.35 -28.04
C HIS A 523 20.62 5.38 -29.01
N THR A 524 21.83 5.37 -28.47
CA THR A 524 23.07 5.31 -29.24
C THR A 524 23.54 3.86 -29.29
N LYS A 525 23.43 3.21 -30.45
CA LYS A 525 23.90 1.84 -30.65
C LYS A 525 25.23 1.84 -31.41
N LEU A 526 26.26 1.22 -30.84
CA LEU A 526 27.53 0.97 -31.53
C LEU A 526 27.35 -0.21 -32.49
N THR A 527 27.55 -0.01 -33.79
CA THR A 527 27.24 -1.04 -34.81
C THR A 527 28.45 -1.88 -35.28
N LYS A 528 29.67 -1.62 -34.80
CA LYS A 528 30.84 -2.50 -35.04
C LYS A 528 31.78 -2.58 -33.84
N GLU A 529 32.07 -3.79 -33.38
CA GLU A 529 33.27 -4.08 -32.58
C GLU A 529 34.52 -3.84 -33.44
N VAL A 530 35.44 -3.02 -32.95
CA VAL A 530 36.79 -2.95 -33.50
C VAL A 530 37.45 -4.30 -33.19
N PRO A 531 38.01 -5.03 -34.17
CA PRO A 531 38.68 -6.30 -33.89
C PRO A 531 39.86 -6.05 -32.95
N ALA A 532 39.94 -6.82 -31.87
CA ALA A 532 41.04 -6.76 -30.92
C ALA A 532 42.37 -6.94 -31.67
N ALA A 533 43.27 -5.96 -31.53
CA ALA A 533 44.64 -6.12 -32.00
C ALA A 533 45.29 -7.25 -31.18
N ASP A 534 45.78 -8.28 -31.88
CA ASP A 534 46.54 -9.39 -31.31
C ASP A 534 47.75 -8.85 -30.52
N ALA A 535 47.66 -8.89 -29.19
CA ALA A 535 48.80 -8.68 -28.31
C ALA A 535 49.63 -9.98 -28.28
N ALA A 536 50.53 -10.13 -29.25
CA ALA A 536 51.59 -11.12 -29.18
C ALA A 536 52.48 -10.81 -27.95
N SER A 537 52.49 -11.73 -26.98
CA SER A 537 53.37 -11.70 -25.82
C SER A 537 54.83 -11.88 -26.24
N PRO A 538 55.79 -11.05 -25.78
CA PRO A 538 57.20 -11.39 -25.91
C PRO A 538 57.63 -12.30 -24.75
N THR A 539 58.13 -13.49 -25.12
CA THR A 539 58.92 -14.38 -24.27
C THR A 539 60.22 -13.70 -23.80
N PRO A 540 60.72 -13.98 -22.57
CA PRO A 540 61.92 -13.36 -22.05
C PRO A 540 63.18 -14.10 -22.54
N GLU A 541 64.08 -13.40 -23.22
CA GLU A 541 65.45 -13.85 -23.45
C GLU A 541 66.41 -13.08 -22.52
N GLU A 542 67.35 -13.85 -21.96
CA GLU A 542 68.31 -13.47 -20.94
C GLU A 542 69.28 -12.36 -21.41
N THR A 543 69.61 -11.44 -20.50
CA THR A 543 70.82 -10.62 -20.60
C THR A 543 71.65 -10.76 -19.33
N PRO A 544 72.97 -11.02 -19.43
CA PRO A 544 73.86 -11.09 -18.28
C PRO A 544 74.32 -9.69 -17.84
N VAL A 545 74.63 -9.62 -16.55
CA VAL A 545 75.15 -8.47 -15.80
C VAL A 545 76.48 -7.94 -16.36
N PRO A 546 76.71 -6.61 -16.26
CA PRO A 546 78.04 -6.14 -15.87
C PRO A 546 78.02 -5.19 -14.66
N SER A 547 79.16 -5.20 -13.98
CA SER A 547 79.53 -4.49 -12.75
C SER A 547 79.92 -3.02 -13.00
N PRO A 548 80.06 -2.18 -11.93
CA PRO A 548 80.04 -0.72 -12.02
C PRO A 548 81.44 -0.07 -11.91
N GLU A 549 81.61 1.08 -12.57
CA GLU A 549 82.68 2.09 -12.39
C GLU A 549 82.19 3.35 -13.17
N GLU A 550 81.90 4.47 -12.54
CA GLU A 550 82.75 5.58 -12.02
C GLU A 550 82.78 6.81 -12.96
N GLU A 551 82.65 7.98 -12.31
CA GLU A 551 83.11 9.32 -12.67
C GLU A 551 82.40 10.25 -13.70
N GLU A 552 81.92 11.36 -13.11
CA GLU A 552 82.19 12.78 -13.42
C GLU A 552 81.68 13.49 -14.70
N ALA A 553 80.81 14.49 -14.41
CA ALA A 553 80.92 15.92 -14.73
C ALA A 553 80.98 16.43 -16.19
N ASN A 554 79.94 17.22 -16.53
CA ASN A 554 80.01 18.66 -16.84
C ASN A 554 79.44 19.14 -18.19
N THR A 555 78.80 20.32 -18.11
CA THR A 555 78.61 21.40 -19.12
C THR A 555 77.62 21.30 -20.30
N GLN A 556 76.63 22.23 -20.23
CA GLN A 556 75.86 22.94 -21.28
C GLN A 556 76.72 23.55 -22.43
N PRO A 557 76.13 24.25 -23.43
CA PRO A 557 74.96 23.99 -24.28
C PRO A 557 75.26 24.29 -25.79
N ASP A 558 74.20 24.30 -26.61
CA ASP A 558 74.02 25.03 -27.87
C ASP A 558 74.33 24.37 -29.24
N GLU A 559 73.45 24.80 -30.17
CA GLU A 559 73.53 24.88 -31.62
C GLU A 559 72.90 23.81 -32.54
N VAL A 560 71.91 24.32 -33.28
CA VAL A 560 71.27 23.81 -34.50
C VAL A 560 72.13 24.23 -35.71
N PRO A 561 72.34 23.37 -36.73
CA PRO A 561 71.75 23.70 -38.03
C PRO A 561 71.25 22.51 -38.89
N THR A 562 70.20 22.87 -39.62
CA THR A 562 69.49 22.35 -40.80
C THR A 562 70.10 21.30 -41.75
N SER A 563 69.17 20.44 -42.22
CA SER A 563 68.94 19.86 -43.57
C SER A 563 69.73 18.63 -44.04
N SER A 564 69.04 17.51 -44.29
CA SER A 564 68.80 16.95 -45.64
C SER A 564 67.87 15.73 -45.61
N ASP A 565 66.72 15.89 -46.26
CA ASP A 565 65.93 14.93 -47.05
C ASP A 565 66.18 13.42 -46.90
N ILE A 566 65.22 12.73 -46.24
CA ILE A 566 64.78 11.38 -46.61
C ILE A 566 63.28 11.26 -46.27
N ASP A 567 62.40 11.29 -47.28
CA ASP A 567 60.98 10.91 -47.16
C ASP A 567 60.83 9.40 -46.93
N PRO A 568 59.88 8.96 -46.08
CA PRO A 568 59.00 7.88 -46.51
C PRO A 568 57.54 8.03 -45.98
N PRO A 569 56.64 7.11 -46.34
CA PRO A 569 55.45 7.34 -47.15
C PRO A 569 54.23 7.87 -46.38
N VAL A 570 53.33 8.53 -47.11
CA VAL A 570 51.96 8.84 -46.67
C VAL A 570 51.18 7.52 -46.48
N SER A 571 50.98 7.10 -45.23
CA SER A 571 49.87 6.22 -44.86
C SER A 571 48.79 7.06 -44.20
N SER A 572 47.72 7.32 -44.93
CA SER A 572 46.46 7.81 -44.37
C SER A 572 45.87 6.71 -43.48
N GLU A 573 46.21 6.69 -42.19
CA GLU A 573 45.40 5.99 -41.20
C GLU A 573 44.08 6.76 -41.08
N VAL A 574 43.08 6.28 -41.82
CA VAL A 574 41.68 6.60 -41.55
C VAL A 574 41.36 5.94 -40.22
N THR A 575 41.44 6.68 -39.12
CA THR A 575 40.75 6.32 -37.88
C THR A 575 39.27 6.27 -38.22
N ALA A 576 38.74 5.06 -38.44
CA ALA A 576 37.32 4.85 -38.59
C ALA A 576 36.65 5.24 -37.26
N GLU A 577 35.98 6.39 -37.25
CA GLU A 577 35.10 6.78 -36.15
C GLU A 577 34.04 5.68 -35.97
N PRO A 578 33.71 5.28 -34.74
CA PRO A 578 32.67 4.29 -34.52
C PRO A 578 31.37 4.81 -35.14
N GLU A 579 30.80 4.02 -36.04
CA GLU A 579 29.52 4.33 -36.67
C GLU A 579 28.44 4.22 -35.58
N ILE A 580 27.98 5.37 -35.09
CA ILE A 580 26.96 5.49 -34.07
C ILE A 580 25.60 5.46 -34.78
N GLU A 581 24.84 4.39 -34.57
CA GLU A 581 23.45 4.34 -35.02
C GLU A 581 22.54 4.93 -33.94
N VAL A 582 21.87 6.02 -34.30
CA VAL A 582 20.89 6.68 -33.44
C VAL A 582 19.52 6.02 -33.68
N VAL A 583 19.08 5.19 -32.74
CA VAL A 583 17.79 4.48 -32.82
C VAL A 583 16.75 5.23 -32.00
N ASN A 584 15.63 5.56 -32.62
CA ASN A 584 14.48 6.17 -31.94
C ASN A 584 13.43 5.09 -31.62
N GLU A 585 13.11 4.93 -30.33
CA GLU A 585 12.06 4.02 -29.84
C GLU A 585 10.87 4.84 -29.30
N GLU A 586 9.65 4.45 -29.67
CA GLU A 586 8.44 5.00 -29.06
C GLU A 586 7.98 4.14 -27.89
N VAL A 587 8.06 4.68 -26.67
CA VAL A 587 7.67 3.98 -25.44
C VAL A 587 6.45 4.66 -24.82
N PRO A 588 5.37 3.95 -24.46
CA PRO A 588 4.23 4.56 -23.76
C PRO A 588 4.68 5.12 -22.40
N ARG A 589 4.10 6.26 -21.99
CA ARG A 589 4.40 6.87 -20.68
C ARG A 589 4.06 5.93 -19.53
N GLU A 590 2.93 5.25 -19.62
CA GLU A 590 2.45 4.29 -18.63
C GLU A 590 2.07 2.98 -19.30
N ARG A 591 2.44 1.86 -18.68
CA ARG A 591 2.12 0.53 -19.18
C ARG A 591 1.74 -0.42 -18.05
N VAL A 592 0.64 -1.13 -18.21
CA VAL A 592 0.25 -2.20 -17.30
C VAL A 592 1.13 -3.43 -17.55
N ILE A 593 1.84 -3.86 -16.51
CA ILE A 593 2.60 -5.11 -16.51
C ILE A 593 1.68 -6.28 -16.17
N LYS A 594 0.80 -6.08 -15.17
CA LYS A 594 -0.17 -7.08 -14.75
C LYS A 594 -1.45 -6.42 -14.25
N TYR A 595 -2.60 -7.04 -14.55
CA TYR A 595 -3.90 -6.64 -14.05
C TYR A 595 -4.68 -7.89 -13.61
N ILE A 596 -5.22 -7.87 -12.40
CA ILE A 596 -6.11 -8.90 -11.84
C ILE A 596 -7.25 -8.18 -11.13
N PRO A 597 -8.37 -7.92 -11.80
CA PRO A 597 -9.47 -7.21 -11.18
C PRO A 597 -10.24 -8.08 -10.18
N GLU A 598 -10.39 -9.37 -10.44
CA GLU A 598 -11.25 -10.26 -9.67
C GLU A 598 -10.70 -10.55 -8.26
N GLY A 599 -11.62 -10.75 -7.31
CA GLY A 599 -11.32 -11.18 -5.94
C GLY A 599 -11.73 -10.14 -4.90
N ASN A 600 -12.44 -10.60 -3.87
CA ASN A 600 -12.95 -9.73 -2.79
C ASN A 600 -11.92 -9.49 -1.68
N TYR A 601 -10.83 -10.26 -1.69
CA TYR A 601 -9.78 -10.20 -0.68
C TYR A 601 -8.42 -10.18 -1.36
N LYS A 602 -7.72 -9.05 -1.30
CA LYS A 602 -6.43 -8.84 -1.97
C LYS A 602 -5.43 -8.17 -1.04
N TRP A 603 -4.18 -8.60 -1.10
CA TRP A 603 -3.06 -7.89 -0.49
C TRP A 603 -1.78 -8.20 -1.24
N SER A 604 -0.83 -7.28 -1.14
CA SER A 604 0.52 -7.44 -1.64
C SER A 604 1.45 -7.82 -0.51
N SER A 605 2.31 -8.80 -0.77
CA SER A 605 3.35 -9.32 0.11
C SER A 605 4.69 -9.02 -0.55
N ILE A 606 5.44 -8.06 0.00
CA ILE A 606 6.64 -7.51 -0.64
C ILE A 606 7.85 -7.89 0.19
N GLU A 607 8.71 -8.75 -0.36
CA GLU A 607 9.99 -9.14 0.21
C GLU A 607 11.12 -8.32 -0.41
N ILE A 608 12.03 -7.84 0.44
CA ILE A 608 13.18 -7.01 0.07
C ILE A 608 14.43 -7.66 0.63
N ASP A 609 15.45 -7.81 -0.21
CA ASP A 609 16.79 -8.26 0.18
C ASP A 609 17.85 -7.31 -0.38
N THR A 610 18.51 -6.57 0.50
CA THR A 610 19.59 -5.62 0.19
C THR A 610 20.93 -6.06 0.77
N ARG A 611 21.05 -7.31 1.25
CA ARG A 611 22.30 -7.83 1.83
C ARG A 611 23.42 -7.95 0.79
N ASP A 612 23.07 -8.14 -0.48
CA ASP A 612 23.98 -7.97 -1.60
C ASP A 612 23.79 -6.56 -2.19
N PRO A 613 24.70 -5.60 -1.88
CA PRO A 613 24.57 -4.22 -2.35
C PRO A 613 24.75 -4.06 -3.86
N GLU A 614 25.37 -5.04 -4.54
CA GLU A 614 25.55 -5.04 -5.98
C GLU A 614 24.35 -5.66 -6.71
N ARG A 615 23.51 -6.40 -5.99
CA ARG A 615 22.32 -7.07 -6.55
C ARG A 615 21.14 -7.05 -5.58
N PRO A 616 20.67 -5.86 -5.16
CA PRO A 616 19.50 -5.78 -4.29
C PRO A 616 18.26 -6.29 -5.04
N THR A 617 17.36 -6.99 -4.34
CA THR A 617 16.17 -7.58 -4.95
C THR A 617 14.88 -7.17 -4.24
N LEU A 618 13.82 -7.06 -5.01
CA LEU A 618 12.45 -6.89 -4.55
C LEU A 618 11.59 -7.98 -5.17
N LYS A 619 10.80 -8.67 -4.34
CA LYS A 619 9.82 -9.67 -4.78
C LYS A 619 8.45 -9.29 -4.27
N LEU A 620 7.51 -9.06 -5.17
CA LEU A 620 6.09 -8.89 -4.89
C LEU A 620 5.38 -10.22 -5.10
N GLU A 621 4.55 -10.61 -4.15
CA GLU A 621 3.49 -11.60 -4.32
C GLU A 621 2.13 -10.94 -4.07
N ALA A 622 1.29 -10.90 -5.10
CA ALA A 622 -0.10 -10.49 -4.96
C ALA A 622 -0.96 -11.71 -4.61
N VAL A 623 -1.64 -11.64 -3.46
CA VAL A 623 -2.51 -12.71 -2.96
C VAL A 623 -3.96 -12.33 -3.24
N ILE A 624 -4.72 -13.23 -3.86
CA ILE A 624 -6.11 -13.03 -4.27
C ILE A 624 -6.97 -14.14 -3.65
N ASP A 625 -8.00 -13.75 -2.90
CA ASP A 625 -8.91 -14.63 -2.17
C ASP A 625 -8.19 -15.71 -1.33
N GLY A 626 -7.05 -15.33 -0.73
CA GLY A 626 -6.24 -16.20 0.13
C GLY A 626 -5.23 -17.09 -0.59
N LYS A 627 -5.04 -16.93 -1.91
CA LYS A 627 -4.10 -17.72 -2.71
C LYS A 627 -3.12 -16.83 -3.48
N PRO A 628 -1.84 -17.23 -3.64
CA PRO A 628 -0.92 -16.52 -4.53
C PRO A 628 -1.53 -16.41 -5.95
N GLY A 629 -1.64 -15.18 -6.46
CA GLY A 629 -2.23 -14.88 -7.76
C GLY A 629 -1.22 -14.36 -8.80
N TYR A 630 -0.17 -13.68 -8.34
CA TYR A 630 0.90 -13.16 -9.20
C TYR A 630 2.17 -12.93 -8.41
N GLN A 631 3.32 -13.18 -9.04
CA GLN A 631 4.64 -12.87 -8.51
C GLN A 631 5.40 -11.98 -9.49
N TYR A 632 6.13 -11.00 -8.95
CA TYR A 632 6.94 -10.06 -9.72
C TYR A 632 8.26 -9.83 -9.00
N GLU A 633 9.37 -9.98 -9.71
CA GLU A 633 10.70 -9.81 -9.17
C GLU A 633 11.43 -8.68 -9.89
N VAL A 634 12.09 -7.82 -9.12
CA VAL A 634 12.89 -6.71 -9.63
C VAL A 634 14.32 -6.86 -9.13
N ALA A 635 15.26 -6.87 -10.06
CA ALA A 635 16.66 -6.62 -9.77
C ALA A 635 16.84 -5.10 -9.62
N GLY A 636 17.09 -4.65 -8.39
CA GLY A 636 17.34 -3.25 -8.08
C GLY A 636 18.70 -2.79 -8.58
N ASN A 637 18.82 -1.48 -8.80
CA ASN A 637 20.08 -0.83 -9.13
C ASN A 637 20.96 -0.74 -7.87
N PRO A 638 22.27 -0.98 -7.96
CA PRO A 638 23.20 -0.73 -6.85
C PRO A 638 23.15 0.74 -6.42
N VAL A 639 23.16 0.98 -5.11
CA VAL A 639 23.22 2.32 -4.54
C VAL A 639 24.41 2.41 -3.60
N LYS A 640 25.30 3.38 -3.84
CA LYS A 640 26.40 3.68 -2.92
C LYS A 640 25.88 4.45 -1.71
N LEU A 641 25.55 3.72 -0.65
CA LEU A 641 25.05 4.30 0.59
C LEU A 641 26.13 5.16 1.26
N GLN A 642 25.80 6.42 1.50
CA GLN A 642 26.63 7.34 2.27
C GLN A 642 26.13 7.35 3.72
N GLY A 643 27.03 7.14 4.68
CA GLY A 643 26.74 7.37 6.09
C GLY A 643 26.36 8.85 6.30
N SER A 644 25.34 9.11 7.11
CA SER A 644 24.83 10.45 7.40
C SER A 644 25.85 11.28 8.17
N THR A 645 26.83 11.85 7.47
CA THR A 645 27.57 12.99 8.02
C THR A 645 26.66 14.20 7.94
N ALA A 646 26.46 14.88 9.08
CA ALA A 646 25.54 16.00 9.27
C ALA A 646 25.81 17.25 8.38
N LEU A 647 26.68 17.15 7.38
CA LEU A 647 27.01 18.22 6.42
C LEU A 647 26.71 17.87 4.94
N GLY A 648 26.07 16.74 4.64
CA GLY A 648 25.89 16.24 3.27
C GLY A 648 24.55 16.50 2.58
N ALA A 649 23.63 17.28 3.15
CA ALA A 649 22.30 17.52 2.54
C ALA A 649 22.35 18.55 1.39
N PHE A 650 23.09 18.24 0.33
CA PHE A 650 22.97 18.99 -0.92
C PHE A 650 21.76 18.45 -1.70
N VAL A 651 20.63 19.17 -1.61
CA VAL A 651 19.52 19.02 -2.56
C VAL A 651 20.12 19.14 -3.97
N SER A 652 19.95 18.10 -4.79
CA SER A 652 20.52 18.07 -6.15
C SER A 652 20.05 19.29 -6.95
N THR A 653 20.92 19.82 -7.81
CA THR A 653 20.67 21.01 -8.63
C THR A 653 19.36 20.87 -9.43
N ASN A 654 19.04 19.65 -9.86
CA ASN A 654 17.84 19.31 -10.61
C ASN A 654 16.54 19.49 -9.81
N VAL A 655 16.54 19.14 -8.50
CA VAL A 655 15.36 19.33 -7.65
C VAL A 655 15.16 20.82 -7.32
N LYS A 656 16.25 21.57 -7.12
CA LYS A 656 16.18 23.03 -6.91
C LYS A 656 15.63 23.77 -8.12
N ASP A 657 16.01 23.37 -9.33
CA ASP A 657 15.52 23.99 -10.56
C ASP A 657 14.07 23.60 -10.88
N LEU A 658 13.65 22.38 -10.50
CA LEU A 658 12.24 21.97 -10.58
C LEU A 658 11.35 22.80 -9.65
N LEU A 659 11.76 22.99 -8.39
CA LEU A 659 11.04 23.83 -7.41
C LEU A 659 10.88 25.28 -7.91
N LYS A 660 11.93 25.84 -8.53
CA LYS A 660 11.87 27.18 -9.12
C LYS A 660 10.90 27.28 -10.31
N LYS A 661 10.82 26.23 -11.15
CA LYS A 661 9.94 26.22 -12.33
C LYS A 661 8.45 26.22 -11.99
N ILE A 662 8.08 25.73 -10.80
CA ILE A 662 6.69 25.74 -10.30
C ILE A 662 6.37 26.95 -9.40
N GLY A 663 7.22 27.99 -9.42
CA GLY A 663 6.98 29.23 -8.67
C GLY A 663 7.34 29.18 -7.18
N LEU A 664 7.93 28.08 -6.70
CA LEU A 664 8.38 27.94 -5.32
C LEU A 664 9.82 28.45 -5.19
N GLN A 665 10.00 29.63 -4.60
CA GLN A 665 11.34 30.12 -4.25
C GLN A 665 11.78 29.51 -2.92
N PRO A 666 12.93 28.81 -2.86
CA PRO A 666 13.53 28.41 -1.59
C PRO A 666 14.05 29.66 -0.88
N ALA A 667 13.20 30.29 -0.06
CA ALA A 667 13.59 31.43 0.74
C ALA A 667 14.49 30.96 1.89
N LYS A 668 15.80 31.15 1.74
CA LYS A 668 16.86 31.12 2.78
C LYS A 668 16.74 29.99 3.81
N TRP A 669 17.16 28.78 3.46
CA TRP A 669 17.38 27.70 4.42
C TRP A 669 18.88 27.42 4.54
N PHE A 670 19.49 28.04 5.56
CA PHE A 670 20.66 27.60 6.32
C PHE A 670 20.52 28.16 7.74
#